data_AF-A0A3M7NJR0-F1
#
_entry.id   AF-A0A3M7NJR0-F1
#
_cell.length_a   1.000
_cell.length_b   1.000
_cell.length_c   1.000
_cell.angle_alpha   90.00
_cell.angle_beta   90.00
_cell.angle_gamma   90.00
#
_symmetry.space_group_name_H-M   'P 1'
#
loop_
_entity.id
_entity.type
_entity.pdbx_description
1 polymer ?
#
loop_
_entity_poly.entity_id
_entity_poly.type
_entity_poly.pdbx_seq_one_letter_code
_entity_poly.pdbx_strand_id
1 'polypeptide(L)'
;MTESLDSRLSARRTPSPKPGRVSEEIYAERFPSLDTTAASFSLPMVTESPLETDGLVGLEAKWPTRGMSQRPRDGRQTWHRPRKSVGEALNNFRTRRGSVSENAQELAEALKAPVSYMLIGLCIAWYMTSALTNTSSKSILNAFPKPATLTIAQFASVSAWCIILNMTASVFPSLKQTIPALKNGLRKPSWDVISTALPLSVFQLLGHLLSSYATSKIPVSLVHTIKGLSPLFTVLAYRMFFRIRYMRATYLSLVPLTLGVMMACSTDFSTNFWGLSAALVATIVFVVQNIFSKKLFTEASRAEAEGQTQRSRKLDKLNLLCYCSVGAFMLSAPVWLYTEGFAIMEDFWKDGAVDLSETKGALDHGELVLEYIFNGLSHFFQNILAFTLLSMMSPVSYSVASLIKRVWVIAVAVVWFRSSTTALQLVGILLTMIGLYLYDRTSMEDAAERRAKSGNLPHDAPLLPLAAKDETEQNGHVIERPSKTLAERLRLPIKGVQSVSESRRQRHPVDVDNVSCLVSAADPVPMMSTTVIRTDSLEDDRPDHDTAKAKKQKSRRPANTAFRQQRLKAWQPILTPKTVLPIFFAIGIIFAPIGGLLLWASYSVQELVIDYTNCNSTGTEFSPIPDSKLSASFKTSNFTKPSWRLRTADRRPPYSAVNISNTPICTLQFDIPNNIGPPVYLYYRLTNFYQNHRRYVKSLDTDQLKGHFISNSTISGSACDPLRTNGSDFAYYPCGLIANSIFNDTFFSPQFVNQGGLTDSSPYTMTNKSIAWSSDASLYSRTAYKWNQVAPPPNWHERFPNGYTEDTFINLSEYEEFQVWMRTAGLPKFSKLALRNDDDVMRAGTYSMDIYDYFPVNLYGGTKSILISTRTVMGGKNSFLGIAYVVIGGICIVLGVVFTAAHLIRPRKLGDHTYLSWNNDPAPTATTTGLETRPRTSA
;
A
#
# COMPACT_ATOMS: atom_id res chain seq x y z
N MET A 1 20.40 61.56 -22.92
CA MET A 1 21.79 62.06 -23.07
C MET A 1 22.69 60.85 -23.19
N THR A 2 23.73 60.92 -24.02
CA THR A 2 24.90 60.00 -24.13
C THR A 2 24.61 58.48 -24.10
N GLU A 3 24.62 57.73 -25.20
CA GLU A 3 25.81 57.33 -26.01
C GLU A 3 26.71 56.30 -25.30
N SER A 4 27.28 55.28 -25.95
CA SER A 4 27.34 54.96 -27.40
C SER A 4 27.71 53.48 -27.67
N LEU A 5 27.19 52.93 -28.80
CA LEU A 5 27.83 51.90 -29.68
C LEU A 5 28.19 50.52 -29.05
N ASP A 6 28.37 49.42 -29.80
CA ASP A 6 28.18 49.20 -31.23
C ASP A 6 27.56 47.81 -31.54
N SER A 7 27.36 47.60 -32.83
CA SER A 7 26.36 46.86 -33.55
C SER A 7 26.78 45.47 -34.09
N ARG A 8 25.77 44.72 -34.61
CA ARG A 8 25.74 43.96 -35.90
C ARG A 8 26.81 42.86 -36.17
N LEU A 9 26.61 41.83 -37.00
CA LEU A 9 25.56 41.47 -37.99
C LEU A 9 25.46 39.93 -38.19
N SER A 10 24.52 39.49 -39.04
CA SER A 10 24.16 38.08 -39.36
C SER A 10 25.04 37.40 -40.41
N ALA A 11 25.22 36.06 -40.35
CA ALA A 11 25.46 35.20 -41.53
C ALA A 11 25.21 33.67 -41.31
N ARG A 12 25.15 32.90 -42.41
CA ARG A 12 24.67 31.51 -42.54
C ARG A 12 25.78 30.42 -42.61
N ARG A 13 25.43 29.18 -42.18
CA ARG A 13 25.71 27.84 -42.78
C ARG A 13 27.15 27.42 -43.20
N THR A 14 27.64 26.30 -42.61
CA THR A 14 28.26 25.05 -43.18
C THR A 14 29.08 25.08 -44.49
N PRO A 15 30.17 24.27 -44.68
CA PRO A 15 30.30 22.87 -44.24
C PRO A 15 31.74 22.43 -43.77
N SER A 16 32.04 21.12 -43.81
CA SER A 16 33.28 20.44 -43.34
C SER A 16 34.21 19.97 -44.48
N PRO A 17 35.49 19.70 -44.19
CA PRO A 17 36.10 18.43 -44.64
C PRO A 17 36.93 17.67 -43.56
N LYS A 18 37.42 16.47 -43.92
CA LYS A 18 38.41 15.60 -43.21
C LYS A 18 39.65 15.40 -44.17
N PRO A 19 40.63 14.45 -44.01
CA PRO A 19 40.99 13.52 -42.90
C PRO A 19 42.53 13.37 -42.60
N GLY A 20 42.88 12.57 -41.58
CA GLY A 20 44.24 12.04 -41.26
C GLY A 20 44.30 11.61 -39.77
N ARG A 21 44.49 10.36 -39.29
CA ARG A 21 45.38 9.19 -39.59
C ARG A 21 46.87 9.49 -39.33
N VAL A 22 47.64 8.69 -38.57
CA VAL A 22 47.41 7.45 -37.75
C VAL A 22 47.97 7.70 -36.31
N SER A 23 48.14 6.80 -35.32
CA SER A 23 48.25 5.33 -35.19
C SER A 23 47.52 4.80 -33.91
N GLU A 24 47.85 3.59 -33.43
CA GLU A 24 47.24 2.88 -32.28
C GLU A 24 48.29 2.23 -31.36
N GLU A 25 47.97 1.97 -30.08
CA GLU A 25 48.00 0.66 -29.39
C GLU A 25 47.20 0.85 -28.05
N ILE A 26 46.21 0.05 -27.62
CA ILE A 26 45.95 -1.42 -27.52
C ILE A 26 46.44 -1.97 -26.16
N TYR A 27 45.65 -2.67 -25.32
CA TYR A 27 44.22 -3.06 -25.38
C TYR A 27 43.60 -3.14 -23.96
N ALA A 28 42.29 -3.45 -23.90
CA ALA A 28 41.61 -3.89 -22.68
C ALA A 28 41.02 -5.29 -22.90
N GLU A 29 40.73 -6.04 -21.83
CA GLU A 29 39.93 -7.26 -21.95
C GLU A 29 38.72 -7.29 -21.00
N ARG A 30 37.58 -7.62 -21.59
CA ARG A 30 36.34 -8.07 -20.93
C ARG A 30 35.59 -8.96 -21.92
N PHE A 31 35.49 -10.25 -21.64
CA PHE A 31 34.90 -11.24 -22.52
C PHE A 31 34.06 -12.27 -21.75
N PRO A 32 33.17 -13.04 -22.42
CA PRO A 32 32.51 -12.79 -23.70
C PRO A 32 30.98 -12.91 -23.64
N SER A 33 30.31 -12.58 -24.74
CA SER A 33 28.98 -13.10 -25.10
C SER A 33 29.12 -13.94 -26.37
N LEU A 34 28.35 -15.03 -26.49
CA LEU A 34 28.37 -15.93 -27.65
C LEU A 34 27.09 -15.78 -28.48
N ASP A 35 27.28 -15.42 -29.76
CA ASP A 35 26.25 -15.39 -30.81
C ASP A 35 26.60 -16.40 -31.89
N THR A 36 25.60 -17.11 -32.42
CA THR A 36 25.41 -17.61 -33.81
C THR A 36 24.23 -18.60 -33.84
N THR A 37 23.53 -18.84 -34.95
CA THR A 37 23.74 -18.44 -36.35
C THR A 37 22.56 -17.62 -36.91
N ALA A 38 22.83 -16.88 -38.00
CA ALA A 38 21.81 -16.20 -38.80
C ALA A 38 21.62 -16.87 -40.16
N ALA A 39 20.47 -16.64 -40.80
CA ALA A 39 20.25 -16.83 -42.23
C ALA A 39 19.43 -15.66 -42.79
N SER A 40 19.80 -15.22 -44.00
CA SER A 40 19.27 -14.07 -44.74
C SER A 40 17.98 -14.43 -45.53
N PHE A 41 17.26 -13.57 -46.26
CA PHE A 41 17.68 -12.48 -47.16
C PHE A 41 16.60 -11.35 -47.30
N SER A 42 16.69 -10.51 -48.34
CA SER A 42 16.29 -9.09 -48.33
C SER A 42 14.88 -8.68 -48.77
N LEU A 43 14.50 -7.51 -48.26
CA LEU A 43 13.54 -6.48 -48.74
C LEU A 43 13.77 -6.05 -50.22
N PRO A 44 12.81 -5.40 -50.95
CA PRO A 44 12.35 -4.02 -50.65
C PRO A 44 10.86 -3.65 -50.88
N MET A 45 10.52 -2.41 -50.47
CA MET A 45 9.31 -1.61 -50.79
C MET A 45 9.49 -0.77 -52.07
N VAL A 46 8.56 0.18 -52.35
CA VAL A 46 8.54 1.29 -53.37
C VAL A 46 7.77 0.93 -54.67
N THR A 47 6.81 1.70 -55.23
CA THR A 47 6.02 2.92 -54.82
C THR A 47 4.72 3.07 -55.65
N GLU A 48 3.72 3.78 -55.10
CA GLU A 48 2.74 4.74 -55.70
C GLU A 48 1.92 4.47 -57.00
N SER A 49 0.95 5.37 -57.25
CA SER A 49 -0.16 5.34 -58.25
C SER A 49 0.24 6.00 -59.61
N PRO A 50 -0.64 6.32 -60.63
CA PRO A 50 -2.05 6.78 -60.59
C PRO A 50 -2.98 6.43 -61.82
N LEU A 51 -4.16 7.10 -61.91
CA LEU A 51 -5.10 7.31 -63.04
C LEU A 51 -5.76 6.07 -63.72
N GLU A 52 -7.10 5.91 -63.75
CA GLU A 52 -8.19 6.60 -64.50
C GLU A 52 -8.55 5.95 -65.86
N THR A 53 -9.84 5.62 -66.06
CA THR A 53 -10.55 5.69 -67.37
C THR A 53 -12.07 5.54 -67.20
N ASP A 54 -12.84 6.25 -68.04
CA ASP A 54 -14.31 6.25 -68.17
C ASP A 54 -14.87 4.98 -68.89
N GLY A 55 -16.19 4.70 -68.93
CA GLY A 55 -17.38 5.42 -68.42
C GLY A 55 -18.68 4.92 -69.07
N LEU A 56 -19.62 5.84 -69.37
CA LEU A 56 -21.00 5.67 -69.91
C LEU A 56 -22.04 5.09 -68.89
N VAL A 57 -23.07 5.84 -68.44
CA VAL A 57 -24.28 6.38 -69.12
C VAL A 57 -25.42 5.34 -69.23
N GLY A 58 -26.66 5.60 -68.78
CA GLY A 58 -27.23 6.77 -68.08
C GLY A 58 -28.77 6.71 -67.98
N LEU A 59 -29.42 7.82 -67.60
CA LEU A 59 -30.90 8.07 -67.61
C LEU A 59 -31.75 7.24 -66.61
N GLU A 60 -32.86 7.73 -66.01
CA GLU A 60 -33.39 9.09 -65.80
C GLU A 60 -34.26 9.10 -64.51
N ALA A 61 -34.78 10.25 -64.06
CA ALA A 61 -35.48 10.40 -62.77
C ALA A 61 -36.99 10.71 -62.90
N LYS A 62 -37.78 10.38 -61.86
CA LYS A 62 -39.07 11.06 -61.57
C LYS A 62 -39.59 10.92 -60.13
N TRP A 63 -40.48 11.83 -59.76
CA TRP A 63 -41.02 12.07 -58.41
C TRP A 63 -42.37 11.32 -58.15
N PRO A 64 -42.92 11.32 -56.92
CA PRO A 64 -43.74 10.20 -56.41
C PRO A 64 -45.26 10.36 -56.54
N THR A 65 -45.99 9.30 -56.19
CA THR A 65 -47.47 9.26 -56.10
C THR A 65 -47.97 8.72 -54.74
N ARG A 66 -49.29 8.82 -54.51
CA ARG A 66 -49.97 8.71 -53.21
C ARG A 66 -51.30 7.97 -53.39
N GLY A 67 -51.51 6.80 -52.76
CA GLY A 67 -52.75 6.03 -53.02
C GLY A 67 -53.02 4.77 -52.16
N MET A 68 -53.72 4.98 -51.04
CA MET A 68 -54.86 4.20 -50.51
C MET A 68 -54.90 2.63 -50.51
N SER A 69 -55.23 2.08 -49.33
CA SER A 69 -56.03 0.85 -49.09
C SER A 69 -55.50 -0.53 -49.49
N GLN A 70 -55.26 -1.39 -48.48
CA GLN A 70 -56.15 -2.54 -48.22
C GLN A 70 -56.09 -3.01 -46.74
N ARG A 71 -56.93 -3.98 -46.36
CA ARG A 71 -57.34 -4.28 -44.97
C ARG A 71 -56.37 -5.22 -44.23
N PRO A 72 -56.28 -5.16 -42.88
CA PRO A 72 -55.49 -6.10 -42.08
C PRO A 72 -56.12 -7.49 -42.02
N ARG A 73 -55.29 -8.54 -41.90
CA ARG A 73 -55.72 -9.91 -41.61
C ARG A 73 -54.66 -10.68 -40.81
N ASP A 74 -55.02 -11.01 -39.57
CA ASP A 74 -54.50 -12.06 -38.68
C ASP A 74 -53.03 -12.50 -38.83
N GLY A 75 -52.16 -11.95 -37.98
CA GLY A 75 -50.78 -12.41 -37.85
C GLY A 75 -50.66 -13.73 -37.09
N ARG A 76 -50.14 -14.78 -37.74
CA ARG A 76 -49.72 -16.02 -37.07
C ARG A 76 -48.57 -15.71 -36.09
N GLN A 77 -48.75 -16.07 -34.82
CA GLN A 77 -47.68 -15.97 -33.83
C GLN A 77 -46.58 -17.02 -34.12
N THR A 78 -45.37 -16.57 -34.43
CA THR A 78 -44.19 -17.43 -34.58
C THR A 78 -43.53 -17.65 -33.23
N TRP A 79 -43.44 -18.92 -32.81
CA TRP A 79 -42.79 -19.30 -31.55
C TRP A 79 -41.26 -19.03 -31.62
N HIS A 80 -40.76 -18.13 -30.78
CA HIS A 80 -39.32 -17.93 -30.65
C HIS A 80 -38.67 -19.11 -29.90
N ARG A 81 -37.74 -19.82 -30.56
CA ARG A 81 -36.85 -20.79 -29.90
C ARG A 81 -35.98 -20.07 -28.83
N PRO A 82 -35.70 -20.70 -27.67
CA PRO A 82 -34.71 -20.19 -26.73
C PRO A 82 -33.33 -20.07 -27.39
N ARG A 83 -32.63 -18.95 -27.14
CA ARG A 83 -31.22 -18.78 -27.54
C ARG A 83 -30.31 -19.64 -26.67
N LYS A 84 -29.45 -20.43 -27.30
CA LYS A 84 -28.39 -21.20 -26.62
C LYS A 84 -27.26 -20.31 -26.15
N SER A 85 -26.51 -20.78 -25.16
CA SER A 85 -25.32 -20.11 -24.64
C SER A 85 -24.11 -20.29 -25.57
N VAL A 86 -23.21 -19.31 -25.61
CA VAL A 86 -21.90 -19.42 -26.30
C VAL A 86 -21.10 -20.62 -25.77
N GLY A 87 -21.30 -20.99 -24.49
CA GLY A 87 -20.70 -22.20 -23.90
C GLY A 87 -21.31 -23.52 -24.37
N GLU A 88 -22.56 -23.54 -24.85
CA GLU A 88 -23.14 -24.74 -25.49
C GLU A 88 -22.56 -24.96 -26.88
N ALA A 89 -22.44 -23.89 -27.68
CA ALA A 89 -21.82 -23.96 -29.01
C ALA A 89 -20.37 -24.49 -28.92
N LEU A 90 -19.58 -23.99 -27.96
CA LEU A 90 -18.22 -24.45 -27.70
C LEU A 90 -18.12 -25.89 -27.19
N ASN A 91 -19.14 -26.42 -26.50
CA ASN A 91 -19.21 -27.84 -26.16
C ASN A 91 -19.58 -28.70 -27.38
N ASN A 92 -20.47 -28.25 -28.26
CA ASN A 92 -20.82 -28.98 -29.48
C ASN A 92 -19.61 -29.18 -30.41
N PHE A 93 -18.73 -28.18 -30.54
CA PHE A 93 -17.43 -28.31 -31.25
C PHE A 93 -16.57 -29.49 -30.74
N ARG A 94 -16.77 -29.93 -29.49
CA ARG A 94 -16.02 -31.03 -28.86
C ARG A 94 -16.74 -32.38 -29.01
N THR A 95 -17.97 -32.43 -29.53
CA THR A 95 -18.78 -33.66 -29.60
C THR A 95 -19.48 -33.85 -30.95
N ARG A 96 -18.85 -34.69 -31.79
CA ARG A 96 -19.24 -35.17 -33.14
C ARG A 96 -18.95 -34.25 -34.33
N ARG A 97 -18.82 -34.90 -35.50
CA ARG A 97 -18.45 -34.33 -36.80
C ARG A 97 -19.65 -33.62 -37.43
N GLY A 98 -19.50 -32.35 -37.74
CA GLY A 98 -20.43 -31.54 -38.57
C GLY A 98 -19.62 -30.62 -39.49
N SER A 99 -20.27 -29.97 -40.47
CA SER A 99 -19.55 -29.13 -41.43
C SER A 99 -18.88 -27.92 -40.76
N VAL A 100 -17.65 -27.61 -41.16
CA VAL A 100 -16.94 -26.41 -40.65
C VAL A 100 -17.67 -25.13 -41.09
N SER A 101 -18.34 -25.13 -42.24
CA SER A 101 -19.09 -23.97 -42.75
C SER A 101 -20.32 -23.63 -41.90
N GLU A 102 -21.18 -24.61 -41.57
CA GLU A 102 -22.35 -24.39 -40.71
C GLU A 102 -21.95 -23.91 -39.32
N ASN A 103 -20.93 -24.52 -38.72
CA ASN A 103 -20.42 -24.14 -37.40
C ASN A 103 -19.81 -22.71 -37.40
N ALA A 104 -19.19 -22.29 -38.51
CA ALA A 104 -18.73 -20.91 -38.69
C ALA A 104 -19.91 -19.93 -38.88
N GLN A 105 -20.96 -20.35 -39.58
CA GLN A 105 -22.19 -19.56 -39.78
C GLN A 105 -22.91 -19.30 -38.45
N GLU A 106 -23.15 -20.34 -37.63
CA GLU A 106 -23.73 -20.19 -36.28
C GLU A 106 -22.86 -19.33 -35.36
N LEU A 107 -21.53 -19.48 -35.42
CA LEU A 107 -20.61 -18.68 -34.60
C LEU A 107 -20.61 -17.20 -35.02
N ALA A 108 -20.66 -16.92 -36.32
CA ALA A 108 -20.78 -15.56 -36.85
C ALA A 108 -22.12 -14.92 -36.45
N GLU A 109 -23.23 -15.67 -36.49
CA GLU A 109 -24.55 -15.18 -36.08
C GLU A 109 -24.70 -15.04 -34.56
N ALA A 110 -24.01 -15.86 -33.76
CA ALA A 110 -23.89 -15.69 -32.32
C ALA A 110 -23.05 -14.47 -31.93
N LEU A 111 -22.01 -14.14 -32.71
CA LEU A 111 -21.22 -12.91 -32.57
C LEU A 111 -21.99 -11.67 -33.07
N LYS A 112 -23.00 -11.84 -33.93
CA LYS A 112 -23.88 -10.79 -34.48
C LYS A 112 -24.92 -10.28 -33.47
N ALA A 113 -24.50 -10.07 -32.21
CA ALA A 113 -25.17 -9.12 -31.33
C ALA A 113 -25.15 -7.72 -31.98
N PRO A 114 -26.11 -6.84 -31.68
CA PRO A 114 -26.12 -5.46 -32.19
C PRO A 114 -25.05 -4.62 -31.48
N VAL A 115 -23.78 -4.87 -31.81
CA VAL A 115 -22.62 -4.11 -31.33
C VAL A 115 -22.71 -2.71 -31.92
N SER A 116 -23.20 -1.77 -31.12
CA SER A 116 -23.33 -0.37 -31.53
C SER A 116 -21.94 0.21 -31.83
N TYR A 117 -21.64 0.45 -33.10
CA TYR A 117 -20.40 1.13 -33.53
C TYR A 117 -20.27 2.52 -32.88
N MET A 118 -21.39 3.20 -32.62
CA MET A 118 -21.42 4.45 -31.84
C MET A 118 -20.90 4.25 -30.40
N LEU A 119 -21.24 3.15 -29.73
CA LEU A 119 -20.73 2.84 -28.40
C LEU A 119 -19.22 2.55 -28.42
N ILE A 120 -18.73 1.84 -29.44
CA ILE A 120 -17.28 1.61 -29.63
C ILE A 120 -16.56 2.94 -29.88
N GLY A 121 -17.07 3.79 -30.77
CA GLY A 121 -16.50 5.12 -31.05
C GLY A 121 -16.44 6.00 -29.81
N LEU A 122 -17.51 6.04 -29.01
CA LEU A 122 -17.53 6.75 -27.72
C LEU A 122 -16.52 6.19 -26.72
N CYS A 123 -16.31 4.87 -26.66
CA CYS A 123 -15.28 4.27 -25.82
C CYS A 123 -13.86 4.63 -26.29
N ILE A 124 -13.57 4.56 -27.60
CA ILE A 124 -12.25 4.93 -28.15
C ILE A 124 -11.96 6.41 -27.89
N ALA A 125 -12.93 7.31 -28.16
CA ALA A 125 -12.81 8.73 -27.87
C ALA A 125 -12.58 8.98 -26.36
N TRP A 126 -13.25 8.23 -25.48
CA TRP A 126 -13.07 8.33 -24.03
C TRP A 126 -11.69 7.84 -23.58
N TYR A 127 -11.14 6.80 -24.21
CA TYR A 127 -9.80 6.29 -23.92
C TYR A 127 -8.71 7.27 -24.37
N MET A 128 -8.85 7.86 -25.56
CA MET A 128 -7.92 8.86 -26.09
C MET A 128 -7.93 10.16 -25.27
N THR A 129 -9.10 10.74 -25.02
CA THR A 129 -9.24 11.95 -24.18
C THR A 129 -8.77 11.69 -22.74
N SER A 130 -8.98 10.49 -22.21
CA SER A 130 -8.38 10.08 -20.94
C SER A 130 -6.86 10.04 -20.97
N ALA A 131 -6.25 9.48 -22.02
CA ALA A 131 -4.79 9.39 -22.11
C ALA A 131 -4.18 10.80 -22.16
N LEU A 132 -4.66 11.64 -23.09
CA LEU A 132 -4.21 13.03 -23.25
C LEU A 132 -4.35 13.85 -21.96
N THR A 133 -5.50 13.79 -21.28
CA THR A 133 -5.70 14.48 -20.00
C THR A 133 -4.68 14.06 -18.94
N ASN A 134 -4.34 12.76 -18.87
CA ASN A 134 -3.47 12.24 -17.83
C ASN A 134 -1.97 12.43 -18.13
N THR A 135 -1.55 12.40 -19.40
CA THR A 135 -0.17 12.78 -19.78
C THR A 135 0.03 14.29 -19.64
N SER A 136 -0.91 15.10 -20.14
CA SER A 136 -0.86 16.56 -20.07
C SER A 136 -0.87 17.06 -18.62
N SER A 137 -1.76 16.53 -17.76
CA SER A 137 -1.75 16.81 -16.32
C SER A 137 -0.40 16.49 -15.65
N LYS A 138 0.36 15.49 -16.13
CA LYS A 138 1.70 15.20 -15.60
C LYS A 138 2.77 16.11 -16.19
N SER A 139 2.63 16.54 -17.45
CA SER A 139 3.50 17.55 -18.06
C SER A 139 3.44 18.86 -17.27
N ILE A 140 2.24 19.37 -17.03
CA ILE A 140 1.99 20.57 -16.23
C ILE A 140 2.58 20.43 -14.82
N LEU A 141 2.33 19.32 -14.12
CA LEU A 141 2.81 19.11 -12.74
C LEU A 141 4.32 18.83 -12.63
N ASN A 142 5.03 18.65 -13.75
CA ASN A 142 6.49 18.62 -13.76
C ASN A 142 7.08 20.03 -13.88
N ALA A 143 6.50 20.89 -14.74
CA ALA A 143 6.94 22.28 -14.92
C ALA A 143 6.49 23.19 -13.75
N PHE A 144 5.27 22.97 -13.23
CA PHE A 144 4.66 23.77 -12.16
C PHE A 144 4.01 22.84 -11.12
N PRO A 145 4.72 22.47 -10.03
CA PRO A 145 4.31 21.41 -9.10
C PRO A 145 3.24 21.86 -8.06
N LYS A 146 2.18 22.52 -8.54
CA LYS A 146 1.06 23.09 -7.76
C LYS A 146 -0.23 22.31 -8.08
N PRO A 147 -0.56 21.22 -7.37
CA PRO A 147 -1.68 20.36 -7.71
C PRO A 147 -3.08 20.98 -7.50
N ALA A 148 -3.25 22.00 -6.67
CA ALA A 148 -4.55 22.65 -6.53
C ALA A 148 -4.87 23.56 -7.73
N THR A 149 -3.89 24.33 -8.27
CA THR A 149 -4.04 25.16 -9.48
C THR A 149 -4.54 24.32 -10.67
N LEU A 150 -3.98 23.12 -10.85
CA LEU A 150 -4.42 22.18 -11.89
C LEU A 150 -5.90 21.83 -11.75
N THR A 151 -6.37 21.54 -10.52
CA THR A 151 -7.77 21.14 -10.31
C THR A 151 -8.77 22.28 -10.43
N ILE A 152 -8.46 23.49 -9.94
CA ILE A 152 -9.36 24.63 -10.10
C ILE A 152 -9.45 25.04 -11.59
N ALA A 153 -8.34 25.00 -12.34
CA ALA A 153 -8.35 25.22 -13.78
C ALA A 153 -9.16 24.14 -14.53
N GLN A 154 -9.03 22.86 -14.13
CA GLN A 154 -9.84 21.77 -14.70
C GLN A 154 -11.34 21.94 -14.42
N PHE A 155 -11.76 22.26 -13.19
CA PHE A 155 -13.17 22.48 -12.89
C PHE A 155 -13.74 23.77 -13.50
N ALA A 156 -12.94 24.85 -13.59
CA ALA A 156 -13.30 26.06 -14.32
C ALA A 156 -13.53 25.76 -15.80
N SER A 157 -12.60 25.05 -16.45
CA SER A 157 -12.69 24.69 -17.87
C SER A 157 -13.92 23.81 -18.16
N VAL A 158 -14.17 22.77 -17.37
CA VAL A 158 -15.38 21.93 -17.51
C VAL A 158 -16.66 22.77 -17.40
N SER A 159 -16.71 23.68 -16.41
CA SER A 159 -17.87 24.54 -16.18
C SER A 159 -18.09 25.53 -17.33
N ALA A 160 -17.02 26.17 -17.81
CA ALA A 160 -17.06 27.09 -18.95
C ALA A 160 -17.52 26.38 -20.23
N TRP A 161 -16.93 25.23 -20.57
CA TRP A 161 -17.33 24.46 -21.76
C TRP A 161 -18.77 23.92 -21.67
N CYS A 162 -19.27 23.55 -20.48
CA CYS A 162 -20.68 23.24 -20.28
C CYS A 162 -21.62 24.43 -20.60
N ILE A 163 -21.26 25.64 -20.16
CA ILE A 163 -22.05 26.86 -20.42
C ILE A 163 -21.99 27.23 -21.91
N ILE A 164 -20.78 27.24 -22.50
CA ILE A 164 -20.55 27.52 -23.92
C ILE A 164 -21.36 26.58 -24.80
N LEU A 165 -21.31 25.26 -24.56
CA LEU A 165 -22.05 24.29 -25.37
C LEU A 165 -23.57 24.45 -25.24
N ASN A 166 -24.08 24.84 -24.08
CA ASN A 166 -25.51 25.17 -23.93
C ASN A 166 -25.87 26.47 -24.68
N MET A 167 -25.01 27.48 -24.69
CA MET A 167 -25.19 28.68 -25.52
C MET A 167 -25.16 28.32 -27.02
N THR A 168 -24.15 27.60 -27.49
CA THR A 168 -24.04 27.15 -28.89
C THR A 168 -25.24 26.31 -29.32
N ALA A 169 -25.72 25.39 -28.47
CA ALA A 169 -26.94 24.62 -28.76
C ALA A 169 -28.23 25.44 -28.65
N SER A 170 -28.23 26.59 -27.98
CA SER A 170 -29.35 27.55 -28.05
C SER A 170 -29.39 28.27 -29.40
N VAL A 171 -28.22 28.57 -29.98
CA VAL A 171 -28.07 29.22 -31.30
C VAL A 171 -28.29 28.27 -32.47
N PHE A 172 -27.80 27.02 -32.39
CA PHE A 172 -27.84 26.04 -33.49
C PHE A 172 -28.76 24.83 -33.17
N PRO A 173 -30.01 24.79 -33.68
CA PRO A 173 -30.94 23.68 -33.43
C PRO A 173 -30.43 22.31 -33.90
N SER A 174 -29.65 22.27 -34.98
CA SER A 174 -29.09 21.03 -35.54
C SER A 174 -28.23 20.27 -34.52
N LEU A 175 -27.46 20.98 -33.69
CA LEU A 175 -26.56 20.38 -32.70
C LEU A 175 -27.32 19.61 -31.60
N LYS A 176 -28.56 20.03 -31.28
CA LYS A 176 -29.47 19.33 -30.36
C LYS A 176 -30.00 18.00 -30.92
N GLN A 177 -29.95 17.80 -32.24
CA GLN A 177 -30.32 16.55 -32.88
C GLN A 177 -29.13 15.60 -32.99
N THR A 178 -27.93 16.12 -33.28
CA THR A 178 -26.71 15.32 -33.43
C THR A 178 -26.16 14.77 -32.12
N ILE A 179 -26.27 15.51 -31.00
CA ILE A 179 -25.69 15.10 -29.71
C ILE A 179 -26.80 14.72 -28.70
N PRO A 180 -26.98 13.43 -28.35
CA PRO A 180 -28.04 12.98 -27.44
C PRO A 180 -28.01 13.61 -26.04
N ALA A 181 -26.86 14.14 -25.60
CA ALA A 181 -26.67 14.78 -24.30
C ALA A 181 -27.11 16.26 -24.21
N LEU A 182 -27.43 16.91 -25.34
CA LEU A 182 -27.85 18.32 -25.40
C LEU A 182 -29.35 18.47 -25.73
N LYS A 183 -30.12 17.38 -25.63
CA LYS A 183 -31.51 17.33 -26.11
C LYS A 183 -32.50 18.14 -25.25
N ASN A 184 -32.22 18.32 -23.96
CA ASN A 184 -32.99 19.20 -23.08
C ASN A 184 -32.11 20.38 -22.64
N GLY A 185 -32.69 21.58 -22.59
CA GLY A 185 -31.95 22.79 -22.18
C GLY A 185 -31.65 22.84 -20.67
N LEU A 186 -30.68 23.66 -20.29
CA LEU A 186 -30.28 23.87 -18.89
C LEU A 186 -31.48 24.29 -18.02
N ARG A 187 -31.79 23.49 -16.99
CA ARG A 187 -32.88 23.77 -16.04
C ARG A 187 -32.44 24.89 -15.08
N LYS A 188 -33.32 25.87 -14.83
CA LYS A 188 -33.09 26.94 -13.84
C LYS A 188 -32.68 26.34 -12.48
N PRO A 189 -31.75 26.96 -11.73
CA PRO A 189 -31.32 26.45 -10.44
C PRO A 189 -32.49 26.39 -9.45
N SER A 190 -32.75 25.22 -8.87
CA SER A 190 -33.62 25.05 -7.70
C SER A 190 -32.84 24.39 -6.57
N TRP A 191 -33.24 24.66 -5.33
CA TRP A 191 -32.50 24.23 -4.14
C TRP A 191 -32.36 22.70 -4.06
N ASP A 192 -33.35 21.96 -4.58
CA ASP A 192 -33.35 20.49 -4.69
C ASP A 192 -32.28 19.97 -5.67
N VAL A 193 -32.02 20.70 -6.75
CA VAL A 193 -30.98 20.34 -7.73
C VAL A 193 -29.59 20.56 -7.13
N ILE A 194 -29.43 21.63 -6.35
CA ILE A 194 -28.16 21.95 -5.68
C ILE A 194 -27.90 20.95 -4.55
N SER A 195 -28.88 20.68 -3.68
CA SER A 195 -28.72 19.77 -2.54
C SER A 195 -28.49 18.30 -2.96
N THR A 196 -29.04 17.87 -4.11
CA THR A 196 -28.76 16.53 -4.67
C THR A 196 -27.43 16.44 -5.42
N ALA A 197 -26.93 17.54 -6.01
CA ALA A 197 -25.63 17.56 -6.67
C ALA A 197 -24.45 17.75 -5.69
N LEU A 198 -24.63 18.51 -4.61
CA LEU A 198 -23.56 18.91 -3.68
C LEU A 198 -22.72 17.76 -3.11
N PRO A 199 -23.28 16.62 -2.65
CA PRO A 199 -22.48 15.49 -2.19
C PRO A 199 -21.59 14.88 -3.29
N LEU A 200 -22.08 14.87 -4.53
CA LEU A 200 -21.30 14.40 -5.69
C LEU A 200 -20.15 15.37 -6.00
N SER A 201 -20.40 16.69 -5.90
CA SER A 201 -19.38 17.73 -6.07
C SER A 201 -18.25 17.62 -5.04
N VAL A 202 -18.57 17.35 -3.77
CA VAL A 202 -17.58 17.16 -2.69
C VAL A 202 -16.70 15.94 -2.97
N PHE A 203 -17.29 14.79 -3.32
CA PHE A 203 -16.50 13.60 -3.68
C PHE A 203 -15.66 13.81 -4.96
N GLN A 204 -16.20 14.53 -5.95
CA GLN A 204 -15.45 14.84 -7.18
C GLN A 204 -14.25 15.75 -6.90
N LEU A 205 -14.44 16.82 -6.13
CA LEU A 205 -13.34 17.71 -5.71
C LEU A 205 -12.25 16.93 -4.97
N LEU A 206 -12.61 16.19 -3.92
CA LEU A 206 -11.65 15.46 -3.09
C LEU A 206 -10.91 14.37 -3.89
N GLY A 207 -11.63 13.62 -4.75
CA GLY A 207 -11.04 12.58 -5.58
C GLY A 207 -10.06 13.13 -6.62
N HIS A 208 -10.40 14.24 -7.28
CA HIS A 208 -9.52 14.88 -8.25
C HIS A 208 -8.33 15.56 -7.59
N LEU A 209 -8.51 16.30 -6.48
CA LEU A 209 -7.42 16.98 -5.78
C LEU A 209 -6.36 16.00 -5.26
N LEU A 210 -6.79 14.92 -4.58
CA LEU A 210 -5.88 13.86 -4.14
C LEU A 210 -5.23 13.12 -5.31
N SER A 211 -5.91 13.00 -6.46
CA SER A 211 -5.33 12.43 -7.67
C SER A 211 -4.26 13.33 -8.29
N SER A 212 -4.46 14.65 -8.35
CA SER A 212 -3.49 15.59 -8.89
C SER A 212 -2.27 15.70 -7.97
N TYR A 213 -2.49 15.71 -6.65
CA TYR A 213 -1.42 15.61 -5.66
C TYR A 213 -0.58 14.33 -5.86
N ALA A 214 -1.21 13.18 -6.03
CA ALA A 214 -0.51 11.92 -6.33
C ALA A 214 0.29 11.99 -7.64
N THR A 215 -0.31 12.49 -8.74
CA THR A 215 0.38 12.67 -10.03
C THR A 215 1.56 13.64 -9.95
N SER A 216 1.54 14.64 -9.05
CA SER A 216 2.70 15.52 -8.86
C SER A 216 3.94 14.73 -8.40
N LYS A 217 3.77 13.80 -7.45
CA LYS A 217 4.87 13.03 -6.84
C LYS A 217 5.20 11.71 -7.55
N ILE A 218 4.26 11.12 -8.29
CA ILE A 218 4.37 9.73 -8.77
C ILE A 218 4.06 9.63 -10.28
N PRO A 219 4.72 8.74 -11.04
CA PRO A 219 4.40 8.49 -12.44
C PRO A 219 2.94 8.04 -12.66
N VAL A 220 2.35 8.51 -13.75
CA VAL A 220 0.95 8.26 -14.15
C VAL A 220 0.61 6.78 -14.18
N SER A 221 1.54 5.94 -14.64
CA SER A 221 1.39 4.48 -14.68
C SER A 221 1.03 3.90 -13.30
N LEU A 222 1.81 4.20 -12.28
CA LEU A 222 1.63 3.71 -10.90
C LEU A 222 0.34 4.27 -10.28
N VAL A 223 -0.01 5.54 -10.54
CA VAL A 223 -1.29 6.13 -10.08
C VAL A 223 -2.50 5.37 -10.65
N HIS A 224 -2.47 4.96 -11.93
CA HIS A 224 -3.55 4.14 -12.51
C HIS A 224 -3.49 2.66 -12.07
N THR A 225 -2.31 2.12 -11.74
CA THR A 225 -2.15 0.81 -11.11
C THR A 225 -2.80 0.78 -9.72
N ILE A 226 -2.62 1.81 -8.88
CA ILE A 226 -3.31 1.92 -7.57
C ILE A 226 -4.83 2.09 -7.76
N LYS A 227 -5.28 2.89 -8.75
CA LYS A 227 -6.70 2.96 -9.11
C LYS A 227 -7.26 1.60 -9.58
N GLY A 228 -6.40 0.69 -10.03
CA GLY A 228 -6.66 -0.74 -10.21
C GLY A 228 -7.31 -1.43 -9.00
N LEU A 229 -7.05 -0.99 -7.77
CA LEU A 229 -7.71 -1.48 -6.54
C LEU A 229 -9.21 -1.16 -6.44
N SER A 230 -9.76 -0.35 -7.34
CA SER A 230 -11.18 0.05 -7.33
C SER A 230 -12.18 -1.12 -7.13
N PRO A 231 -12.05 -2.31 -7.75
CA PRO A 231 -12.93 -3.45 -7.50
C PRO A 231 -12.81 -4.08 -6.10
N LEU A 232 -11.64 -3.98 -5.46
CA LEU A 232 -11.46 -4.39 -4.06
C LEU A 232 -12.27 -3.47 -3.15
N PHE A 233 -12.14 -2.17 -3.36
CA PHE A 233 -12.84 -1.17 -2.54
C PHE A 233 -14.35 -1.16 -2.79
N THR A 234 -14.85 -1.49 -4.00
CA THR A 234 -16.30 -1.68 -4.22
C THR A 234 -16.82 -2.90 -3.46
N VAL A 235 -16.18 -4.07 -3.59
CA VAL A 235 -16.57 -5.29 -2.85
C VAL A 235 -16.52 -5.06 -1.34
N LEU A 236 -15.49 -4.37 -0.84
CA LEU A 236 -15.37 -4.01 0.57
C LEU A 236 -16.49 -3.05 1.00
N ALA A 237 -16.80 -2.01 0.21
CA ALA A 237 -17.90 -1.08 0.50
C ALA A 237 -19.26 -1.80 0.51
N TYR A 238 -19.58 -2.62 -0.49
CA TYR A 238 -20.82 -3.40 -0.52
C TYR A 238 -20.93 -4.37 0.65
N ARG A 239 -19.81 -5.00 1.07
CA ARG A 239 -19.76 -5.85 2.26
C ARG A 239 -19.95 -5.08 3.57
N MET A 240 -19.43 -3.86 3.69
CA MET A 240 -19.57 -3.04 4.91
C MET A 240 -20.96 -2.39 5.02
N PHE A 241 -21.41 -1.69 3.98
CA PHE A 241 -22.66 -0.92 4.00
C PHE A 241 -23.90 -1.79 3.79
N PHE A 242 -23.87 -2.73 2.84
CA PHE A 242 -25.03 -3.55 2.47
C PHE A 242 -24.99 -4.99 3.00
N ARG A 243 -23.87 -5.41 3.63
CA ARG A 243 -23.67 -6.73 4.26
C ARG A 243 -23.85 -7.95 3.33
N ILE A 244 -23.83 -7.74 2.01
CA ILE A 244 -23.94 -8.79 1.00
C ILE A 244 -22.67 -9.66 1.02
N ARG A 245 -22.84 -10.99 0.91
CA ARG A 245 -21.73 -11.95 0.86
C ARG A 245 -21.50 -12.42 -0.59
N TYR A 246 -20.36 -12.03 -1.17
CA TYR A 246 -19.91 -12.55 -2.46
C TYR A 246 -19.43 -14.01 -2.39
N MET A 247 -19.37 -14.67 -3.54
CA MET A 247 -18.91 -16.06 -3.65
C MET A 247 -17.39 -16.16 -3.43
N ARG A 248 -16.88 -17.32 -2.99
CA ARG A 248 -15.45 -17.52 -2.73
C ARG A 248 -14.56 -17.24 -3.97
N ALA A 249 -15.06 -17.48 -5.18
CA ALA A 249 -14.35 -17.17 -6.43
C ALA A 249 -13.96 -15.69 -6.56
N THR A 250 -14.89 -14.76 -6.26
CA THR A 250 -14.65 -13.31 -6.30
C THR A 250 -13.63 -12.85 -5.24
N TYR A 251 -13.49 -13.58 -4.12
CA TYR A 251 -12.44 -13.32 -3.14
C TYR A 251 -11.07 -13.86 -3.56
N LEU A 252 -11.02 -14.94 -4.35
CA LEU A 252 -9.76 -15.50 -4.86
C LEU A 252 -9.17 -14.66 -6.00
N SER A 253 -10.01 -14.08 -6.87
CA SER A 253 -9.56 -13.18 -7.94
C SER A 253 -9.03 -11.83 -7.44
N LEU A 254 -9.44 -11.39 -6.25
CA LEU A 254 -8.89 -10.22 -5.58
C LEU A 254 -7.44 -10.40 -5.10
N VAL A 255 -6.95 -11.64 -4.91
CA VAL A 255 -5.61 -11.89 -4.37
C VAL A 255 -4.48 -11.55 -5.37
N PRO A 256 -4.49 -12.01 -6.64
CA PRO A 256 -3.53 -11.55 -7.65
C PRO A 256 -3.58 -10.03 -7.85
N LEU A 257 -4.77 -9.43 -7.79
CA LEU A 257 -4.99 -8.00 -7.91
C LEU A 257 -4.24 -7.23 -6.80
N THR A 258 -4.37 -7.64 -5.54
CA THR A 258 -3.60 -7.03 -4.42
C THR A 258 -2.10 -7.24 -4.54
N LEU A 259 -1.67 -8.45 -4.88
CA LEU A 259 -0.25 -8.79 -5.00
C LEU A 259 0.44 -7.98 -6.09
N GLY A 260 -0.22 -7.79 -7.24
CA GLY A 260 0.31 -6.96 -8.33
C GLY A 260 0.52 -5.50 -7.93
N VAL A 261 -0.41 -4.89 -7.17
CA VAL A 261 -0.26 -3.51 -6.70
C VAL A 261 0.83 -3.41 -5.64
N MET A 262 0.89 -4.33 -4.68
CA MET A 262 1.96 -4.38 -3.68
C MET A 262 3.34 -4.54 -4.33
N MET A 263 3.46 -5.40 -5.33
CA MET A 263 4.67 -5.60 -6.12
C MET A 263 5.06 -4.34 -6.89
N ALA A 264 4.11 -3.70 -7.59
CA ALA A 264 4.36 -2.48 -8.35
C ALA A 264 4.73 -1.26 -7.49
N CYS A 265 4.24 -1.18 -6.23
CA CYS A 265 4.59 -0.08 -5.31
C CYS A 265 5.91 -0.32 -4.55
N SER A 266 6.46 -1.54 -4.58
CA SER A 266 7.55 -1.95 -3.67
C SER A 266 8.87 -1.20 -3.86
N THR A 267 9.20 -0.74 -5.07
CA THR A 267 10.43 0.02 -5.34
C THR A 267 10.37 1.47 -4.84
N ASP A 268 9.18 2.07 -4.88
CA ASP A 268 9.01 3.53 -4.74
C ASP A 268 8.41 3.92 -3.37
N PHE A 269 8.14 2.92 -2.51
CA PHE A 269 7.44 3.09 -1.24
C PHE A 269 8.19 3.98 -0.23
N SER A 270 9.51 3.82 -0.14
CA SER A 270 10.35 4.57 0.81
C SER A 270 10.53 6.04 0.43
N THR A 271 10.44 6.37 -0.86
CA THR A 271 10.68 7.73 -1.37
C THR A 271 9.39 8.54 -1.52
N ASN A 272 8.26 7.89 -1.87
CA ASN A 272 7.03 8.58 -2.27
C ASN A 272 5.77 8.17 -1.47
N PHE A 273 5.93 7.74 -0.22
CA PHE A 273 4.86 7.31 0.69
C PHE A 273 3.59 8.20 0.67
N TRP A 274 3.75 9.53 0.72
CA TRP A 274 2.63 10.47 0.71
C TRP A 274 1.85 10.47 -0.61
N GLY A 275 2.53 10.31 -1.76
CA GLY A 275 1.88 10.20 -3.07
C GLY A 275 1.11 8.88 -3.22
N LEU A 276 1.68 7.77 -2.72
CA LEU A 276 1.04 6.46 -2.74
C LEU A 276 -0.23 6.45 -1.85
N SER A 277 -0.13 7.07 -0.67
CA SER A 277 -1.23 7.24 0.26
C SER A 277 -2.35 8.10 -0.35
N ALA A 278 -2.02 9.22 -0.98
CA ALA A 278 -3.00 10.07 -1.67
C ALA A 278 -3.69 9.33 -2.83
N ALA A 279 -2.95 8.54 -3.63
CA ALA A 279 -3.52 7.74 -4.71
C ALA A 279 -4.51 6.66 -4.19
N LEU A 280 -4.21 6.04 -3.04
CA LEU A 280 -5.08 5.05 -2.42
C LEU A 280 -6.36 5.71 -1.88
N VAL A 281 -6.26 6.83 -1.15
CA VAL A 281 -7.44 7.56 -0.65
C VAL A 281 -8.27 8.10 -1.81
N ALA A 282 -7.65 8.67 -2.85
CA ALA A 282 -8.35 9.09 -4.07
C ALA A 282 -9.14 7.92 -4.71
N THR A 283 -8.55 6.72 -4.75
CA THR A 283 -9.22 5.52 -5.29
C THR A 283 -10.46 5.12 -4.48
N ILE A 284 -10.42 5.22 -3.16
CA ILE A 284 -11.58 5.01 -2.29
C ILE A 284 -12.66 6.08 -2.54
N VAL A 285 -12.28 7.35 -2.64
CA VAL A 285 -13.20 8.46 -2.91
C VAL A 285 -13.87 8.30 -4.28
N PHE A 286 -13.12 7.96 -5.33
CA PHE A 286 -13.69 7.67 -6.65
C PHE A 286 -14.64 6.46 -6.63
N VAL A 287 -14.37 5.43 -5.82
CA VAL A 287 -15.29 4.29 -5.65
C VAL A 287 -16.60 4.74 -5.01
N VAL A 288 -16.55 5.53 -3.94
CA VAL A 288 -17.72 6.09 -3.27
C VAL A 288 -18.51 7.00 -4.22
N GLN A 289 -17.84 7.90 -4.94
CA GLN A 289 -18.43 8.79 -5.94
C GLN A 289 -19.19 7.99 -7.03
N ASN A 290 -18.59 6.94 -7.57
CA ASN A 290 -19.21 6.10 -8.61
C ASN A 290 -20.43 5.31 -8.10
N ILE A 291 -20.41 4.84 -6.84
CA ILE A 291 -21.56 4.17 -6.20
C ILE A 291 -22.71 5.16 -6.01
N PHE A 292 -22.45 6.35 -5.46
CA PHE A 292 -23.49 7.40 -5.30
C PHE A 292 -24.03 7.89 -6.65
N SER A 293 -23.17 8.08 -7.66
CA SER A 293 -23.59 8.47 -9.01
C SER A 293 -24.54 7.44 -9.65
N LYS A 294 -24.18 6.14 -9.63
CA LYS A 294 -25.05 5.06 -10.12
C LYS A 294 -26.39 4.98 -9.34
N LYS A 295 -26.37 5.18 -8.02
CA LYS A 295 -27.59 5.22 -7.18
C LYS A 295 -28.52 6.36 -7.61
N LEU A 296 -27.98 7.57 -7.79
CA LEU A 296 -28.74 8.76 -8.20
C LEU A 296 -29.39 8.60 -9.59
N PHE A 297 -28.67 8.03 -10.57
CA PHE A 297 -29.28 7.70 -11.88
C PHE A 297 -30.38 6.64 -11.76
N THR A 298 -30.18 5.61 -10.93
CA THR A 298 -31.15 4.52 -10.76
C THR A 298 -32.45 5.01 -10.13
N GLU A 299 -32.35 5.89 -9.12
CA GLU A 299 -33.50 6.54 -8.48
C GLU A 299 -34.24 7.47 -9.46
N ALA A 300 -33.51 8.23 -10.30
CA ALA A 300 -34.10 9.04 -11.35
C ALA A 300 -34.85 8.20 -12.40
N SER A 301 -34.28 7.07 -12.85
CA SER A 301 -34.94 6.18 -13.81
C SER A 301 -36.15 5.44 -13.21
N ARG A 302 -36.12 5.14 -11.91
CA ARG A 302 -37.25 4.51 -11.22
C ARG A 302 -38.45 5.45 -11.12
N ALA A 303 -38.22 6.71 -10.79
CA ALA A 303 -39.28 7.71 -10.73
C ALA A 303 -39.92 8.04 -12.11
N GLU A 304 -39.22 7.73 -13.21
CA GLU A 304 -39.76 7.81 -14.58
C GLU A 304 -40.69 6.62 -14.90
N ALA A 305 -40.41 5.44 -14.34
CA ALA A 305 -41.24 4.23 -14.51
C ALA A 305 -42.51 4.22 -13.63
N GLU A 306 -42.49 4.89 -12.47
CA GLU A 306 -43.63 4.96 -11.53
C GLU A 306 -44.70 6.01 -11.92
N GLY A 307 -44.63 6.57 -13.14
CA GLY A 307 -45.76 7.24 -13.82
C GLY A 307 -46.24 8.59 -13.26
N GLN A 308 -45.61 9.13 -12.22
CA GLN A 308 -46.05 10.37 -11.57
C GLN A 308 -45.97 11.59 -12.50
N THR A 309 -47.11 12.19 -12.82
CA THR A 309 -47.27 13.29 -13.79
C THR A 309 -46.80 14.66 -13.25
N GLN A 310 -45.54 14.74 -12.83
CA GLN A 310 -44.85 15.99 -12.55
C GLN A 310 -43.71 16.20 -13.55
N ARG A 311 -43.70 17.36 -14.21
CA ARG A 311 -42.91 17.67 -15.43
C ARG A 311 -41.40 17.85 -15.18
N SER A 312 -40.86 17.28 -14.08
CA SER A 312 -39.75 17.90 -13.33
C SER A 312 -38.86 16.97 -12.46
N ARG A 313 -38.70 15.67 -12.76
CA ARG A 313 -37.73 14.81 -12.03
C ARG A 313 -36.56 14.26 -12.85
N LYS A 314 -36.58 14.40 -14.17
CA LYS A 314 -35.43 14.13 -15.04
C LYS A 314 -34.43 15.30 -14.95
N LEU A 315 -33.41 15.20 -14.09
CA LEU A 315 -32.19 15.99 -14.30
C LEU A 315 -31.54 15.43 -15.57
N ASP A 316 -31.43 16.24 -16.62
CA ASP A 316 -30.74 15.75 -17.82
C ASP A 316 -29.26 15.50 -17.51
N LYS A 317 -28.66 14.56 -18.23
CA LYS A 317 -27.35 13.99 -17.92
C LYS A 317 -26.27 15.09 -17.93
N LEU A 318 -26.25 15.91 -18.96
CA LEU A 318 -25.37 17.08 -19.06
C LEU A 318 -25.64 18.13 -17.97
N ASN A 319 -26.90 18.31 -17.58
CA ASN A 319 -27.32 19.29 -16.57
C ASN A 319 -26.78 18.89 -15.18
N LEU A 320 -26.84 17.61 -14.80
CA LEU A 320 -26.24 17.10 -13.56
C LEU A 320 -24.70 17.20 -13.58
N LEU A 321 -24.05 16.90 -14.71
CA LEU A 321 -22.59 17.09 -14.86
C LEU A 321 -22.18 18.57 -14.70
N CYS A 322 -22.95 19.49 -15.31
CA CYS A 322 -22.71 20.93 -15.21
C CYS A 322 -22.83 21.43 -13.77
N TYR A 323 -23.93 21.14 -13.07
CA TYR A 323 -24.12 21.53 -11.68
C TYR A 323 -23.08 20.92 -10.73
N CYS A 324 -22.67 19.67 -10.97
CA CYS A 324 -21.61 19.03 -10.19
C CYS A 324 -20.24 19.71 -10.39
N SER A 325 -19.94 20.12 -11.63
CA SER A 325 -18.67 20.79 -11.99
C SER A 325 -18.59 22.23 -11.46
N VAL A 326 -19.69 23.00 -11.57
CA VAL A 326 -19.80 24.35 -10.99
C VAL A 326 -19.71 24.29 -9.46
N GLY A 327 -20.36 23.30 -8.84
CA GLY A 327 -20.25 23.06 -7.40
C GLY A 327 -18.81 22.71 -6.98
N ALA A 328 -18.13 21.83 -7.73
CA ALA A 328 -16.73 21.48 -7.46
C ALA A 328 -15.78 22.67 -7.64
N PHE A 329 -16.00 23.52 -8.66
CA PHE A 329 -15.25 24.77 -8.85
C PHE A 329 -15.41 25.72 -7.65
N MET A 330 -16.66 26.00 -7.25
CA MET A 330 -16.95 26.90 -6.11
C MET A 330 -16.39 26.38 -4.79
N LEU A 331 -16.42 25.05 -4.56
CA LEU A 331 -15.81 24.41 -3.40
C LEU A 331 -14.27 24.37 -3.48
N SER A 332 -13.68 24.38 -4.68
CA SER A 332 -12.23 24.39 -4.88
C SER A 332 -11.59 25.76 -4.63
N ALA A 333 -12.31 26.86 -4.89
CA ALA A 333 -11.80 28.22 -4.73
C ALA A 333 -11.20 28.54 -3.34
N PRO A 334 -11.88 28.29 -2.19
CA PRO A 334 -11.29 28.55 -0.88
C PRO A 334 -10.11 27.62 -0.55
N VAL A 335 -10.14 26.37 -1.04
CA VAL A 335 -9.05 25.40 -0.86
C VAL A 335 -7.81 25.84 -1.64
N TRP A 336 -7.98 26.28 -2.88
CA TRP A 336 -6.91 26.80 -3.73
C TRP A 336 -6.29 28.06 -3.12
N LEU A 337 -7.09 29.05 -2.73
CA LEU A 337 -6.61 30.28 -2.08
C LEU A 337 -5.72 29.98 -0.87
N TYR A 338 -6.19 29.11 0.04
CA TYR A 338 -5.46 28.73 1.26
C TYR A 338 -4.17 27.93 1.01
N THR A 339 -4.12 27.09 -0.04
CA THR A 339 -2.99 26.15 -0.25
C THR A 339 -1.92 26.68 -1.19
N GLU A 340 -2.30 27.41 -2.24
CA GLU A 340 -1.41 27.78 -3.34
C GLU A 340 -1.65 29.21 -3.85
N GLY A 341 -2.90 29.70 -3.79
CA GLY A 341 -3.33 30.94 -4.44
C GLY A 341 -2.74 32.21 -3.85
N PHE A 342 -2.65 32.35 -2.53
CA PHE A 342 -2.05 33.55 -1.92
C PHE A 342 -0.57 33.72 -2.28
N ALA A 343 0.23 32.64 -2.23
CA ALA A 343 1.64 32.69 -2.63
C ALA A 343 1.79 33.11 -4.10
N ILE A 344 1.09 32.44 -5.02
CA ILE A 344 1.17 32.75 -6.46
C ILE A 344 0.72 34.19 -6.76
N MET A 345 -0.25 34.72 -6.00
CA MET A 345 -0.68 36.12 -6.11
C MET A 345 0.39 37.11 -5.60
N GLU A 346 1.10 36.76 -4.52
CA GLU A 346 2.16 37.58 -3.94
C GLU A 346 3.41 37.59 -4.84
N ASP A 347 3.84 36.43 -5.33
CA ASP A 347 4.94 36.26 -6.28
C ASP A 347 4.68 37.08 -7.56
N PHE A 348 3.50 36.90 -8.17
CA PHE A 348 3.10 37.61 -9.40
C PHE A 348 2.99 39.14 -9.19
N TRP A 349 2.58 39.60 -8.01
CA TRP A 349 2.46 41.03 -7.70
C TRP A 349 3.82 41.70 -7.45
N LYS A 350 4.82 40.95 -6.98
CA LYS A 350 6.18 41.45 -6.71
C LYS A 350 7.04 41.45 -7.97
N ASP A 351 7.10 40.32 -8.65
CA ASP A 351 8.13 40.03 -9.65
C ASP A 351 7.57 39.99 -11.09
N GLY A 352 6.24 40.11 -11.26
CA GLY A 352 5.57 40.18 -12.57
C GLY A 352 5.54 38.88 -13.39
N ALA A 353 6.25 37.86 -12.91
CA ALA A 353 6.27 36.49 -13.43
C ALA A 353 5.98 35.51 -12.27
N VAL A 354 5.95 34.20 -12.59
CA VAL A 354 5.80 33.14 -11.58
C VAL A 354 6.88 32.10 -11.82
N ASP A 355 7.70 31.83 -10.79
CA ASP A 355 8.83 30.92 -10.90
C ASP A 355 8.43 29.50 -11.34
N LEU A 356 9.14 29.02 -12.36
CA LEU A 356 9.02 27.67 -12.92
C LEU A 356 10.04 26.73 -12.28
N SER A 357 9.74 25.43 -12.26
CA SER A 357 10.69 24.41 -11.79
C SER A 357 11.87 24.26 -12.77
N GLU A 358 13.11 24.43 -12.32
CA GLU A 358 14.37 24.22 -13.07
C GLU A 358 14.64 22.76 -13.51
N THR A 359 13.59 21.99 -13.75
CA THR A 359 13.64 20.65 -14.33
C THR A 359 13.86 20.72 -15.84
N LYS A 360 14.88 20.04 -16.36
CA LYS A 360 15.18 19.96 -17.81
C LYS A 360 13.95 19.52 -18.61
N GLY A 361 13.45 20.39 -19.49
CA GLY A 361 12.20 20.20 -20.23
C GLY A 361 10.96 20.85 -19.59
N ALA A 362 11.13 21.86 -18.73
CA ALA A 362 10.05 22.75 -18.35
C ALA A 362 9.50 23.52 -19.57
N LEU A 363 8.20 23.78 -19.56
CA LEU A 363 7.46 24.49 -20.60
C LEU A 363 7.60 26.01 -20.38
N ASP A 364 7.86 26.77 -21.44
CA ASP A 364 7.84 28.24 -21.38
C ASP A 364 6.46 28.76 -20.95
N HIS A 365 6.37 29.96 -20.35
CA HIS A 365 5.10 30.49 -19.82
C HIS A 365 3.93 30.43 -20.83
N GLY A 366 4.18 30.75 -22.11
CA GLY A 366 3.17 30.67 -23.17
C GLY A 366 2.78 29.23 -23.54
N GLU A 367 3.74 28.31 -23.57
CA GLU A 367 3.51 26.89 -23.83
C GLU A 367 2.76 26.23 -22.67
N LEU A 368 3.11 26.58 -21.43
CA LEU A 368 2.40 26.14 -20.22
C LEU A 368 0.93 26.60 -20.21
N VAL A 369 0.65 27.84 -20.61
CA VAL A 369 -0.74 28.34 -20.73
C VAL A 369 -1.52 27.56 -21.80
N LEU A 370 -0.92 27.29 -22.96
CA LEU A 370 -1.53 26.46 -24.00
C LEU A 370 -1.80 25.02 -23.50
N GLU A 371 -0.85 24.43 -22.78
CA GLU A 371 -0.98 23.10 -22.19
C GLU A 371 -2.08 23.06 -21.11
N TYR A 372 -2.23 24.11 -20.29
CA TYR A 372 -3.35 24.26 -19.35
C TYR A 372 -4.71 24.30 -20.07
N ILE A 373 -4.81 25.03 -21.19
CA ILE A 373 -6.03 25.10 -22.02
C ILE A 373 -6.33 23.73 -22.66
N PHE A 374 -5.31 23.06 -23.20
CA PHE A 374 -5.43 21.74 -23.82
C PHE A 374 -5.83 20.65 -22.80
N ASN A 375 -5.22 20.66 -21.61
CA ASN A 375 -5.60 19.82 -20.48
C ASN A 375 -7.04 20.08 -20.02
N GLY A 376 -7.46 21.35 -19.93
CA GLY A 376 -8.83 21.72 -19.57
C GLY A 376 -9.88 21.22 -20.57
N LEU A 377 -9.63 21.43 -21.87
CA LEU A 377 -10.49 20.93 -22.94
C LEU A 377 -10.53 19.39 -22.99
N SER A 378 -9.39 18.73 -22.85
CA SER A 378 -9.29 17.27 -22.80
C SER A 378 -10.02 16.71 -21.57
N HIS A 379 -9.91 17.36 -20.42
CA HIS A 379 -10.62 17.01 -19.19
C HIS A 379 -12.13 17.21 -19.33
N PHE A 380 -12.59 18.28 -20.00
CA PHE A 380 -13.99 18.43 -20.35
C PHE A 380 -14.49 17.25 -21.19
N PHE A 381 -13.81 16.91 -22.29
CA PHE A 381 -14.21 15.77 -23.13
C PHE A 381 -14.16 14.44 -22.37
N GLN A 382 -13.14 14.22 -21.52
CA GLN A 382 -13.05 13.04 -20.68
C GLN A 382 -14.29 12.90 -19.76
N ASN A 383 -14.75 13.99 -19.15
CA ASN A 383 -15.88 13.97 -18.22
C ASN A 383 -17.23 13.77 -18.92
N ILE A 384 -17.52 14.51 -20.01
CA ILE A 384 -18.79 14.34 -20.74
C ILE A 384 -18.91 12.95 -21.36
N LEU A 385 -17.81 12.37 -21.88
CA LEU A 385 -17.80 11.00 -22.40
C LEU A 385 -17.93 9.96 -21.28
N ALA A 386 -17.24 10.12 -20.15
CA ALA A 386 -17.38 9.24 -18.99
C ALA A 386 -18.83 9.17 -18.49
N PHE A 387 -19.46 10.33 -18.35
CA PHE A 387 -20.83 10.48 -17.85
C PHE A 387 -21.86 9.95 -18.86
N THR A 388 -21.64 10.15 -20.15
CA THR A 388 -22.46 9.57 -21.22
C THR A 388 -22.40 8.05 -21.20
N LEU A 389 -21.20 7.45 -21.19
CA LEU A 389 -21.00 6.00 -21.14
C LEU A 389 -21.57 5.36 -19.87
N LEU A 390 -21.36 5.98 -18.70
CA LEU A 390 -21.93 5.56 -17.41
C LEU A 390 -23.47 5.49 -17.42
N SER A 391 -24.10 6.26 -18.31
CA SER A 391 -25.56 6.37 -18.46
C SER A 391 -26.14 5.57 -19.63
N MET A 392 -25.32 4.80 -20.34
CA MET A 392 -25.69 3.98 -21.51
C MET A 392 -25.24 2.53 -21.39
N MET A 393 -24.21 2.24 -20.60
CA MET A 393 -23.68 0.90 -20.36
C MET A 393 -24.29 0.30 -19.08
N SER A 394 -24.39 -1.03 -19.04
CA SER A 394 -24.72 -1.74 -17.78
C SER A 394 -23.62 -1.51 -16.73
N PRO A 395 -23.90 -1.74 -15.43
CA PRO A 395 -22.90 -1.57 -14.38
C PRO A 395 -21.60 -2.33 -14.63
N VAL A 396 -21.72 -3.56 -15.17
CA VAL A 396 -20.63 -4.46 -15.56
C VAL A 396 -19.94 -4.00 -16.85
N SER A 397 -20.68 -3.67 -17.92
CA SER A 397 -20.06 -3.23 -19.17
C SER A 397 -19.29 -1.90 -19.00
N TYR A 398 -19.75 -1.01 -18.12
CA TYR A 398 -19.00 0.17 -17.72
C TYR A 398 -17.75 -0.17 -16.91
N SER A 399 -17.80 -1.18 -16.03
CA SER A 399 -16.62 -1.58 -15.24
C SER A 399 -15.53 -2.08 -16.18
N VAL A 400 -15.83 -3.01 -17.10
CA VAL A 400 -14.93 -3.51 -18.15
C VAL A 400 -14.31 -2.39 -18.99
N ALA A 401 -15.13 -1.47 -19.51
CA ALA A 401 -14.62 -0.32 -20.27
C ALA A 401 -13.67 0.56 -19.43
N SER A 402 -13.99 0.76 -18.15
CA SER A 402 -13.10 1.47 -17.22
C SER A 402 -11.81 0.71 -16.90
N LEU A 403 -11.76 -0.62 -17.05
CA LEU A 403 -10.54 -1.42 -16.95
C LEU A 403 -9.66 -1.18 -18.19
N ILE A 404 -10.21 -1.40 -19.39
CA ILE A 404 -9.51 -1.25 -20.68
C ILE A 404 -8.90 0.15 -20.80
N LYS A 405 -9.67 1.18 -20.41
CA LYS A 405 -9.20 2.58 -20.31
C LYS A 405 -7.92 2.75 -19.48
N ARG A 406 -7.79 2.03 -18.35
CA ARG A 406 -6.60 2.14 -17.48
C ARG A 406 -5.38 1.52 -18.16
N VAL A 407 -5.55 0.37 -18.83
CA VAL A 407 -4.47 -0.26 -19.62
C VAL A 407 -3.97 0.71 -20.69
N TRP A 408 -4.90 1.34 -21.41
CA TRP A 408 -4.58 2.31 -22.47
C TRP A 408 -3.82 3.53 -21.92
N VAL A 409 -4.30 4.13 -20.83
CA VAL A 409 -3.63 5.28 -20.21
C VAL A 409 -2.24 4.90 -19.65
N ILE A 410 -2.06 3.70 -19.08
CA ILE A 410 -0.75 3.21 -18.63
C ILE A 410 0.20 3.02 -19.82
N ALA A 411 -0.26 2.37 -20.89
CA ALA A 411 0.55 2.12 -22.10
C ALA A 411 0.99 3.43 -22.77
N VAL A 412 0.06 4.36 -23.00
CA VAL A 412 0.37 5.68 -23.58
C VAL A 412 1.31 6.46 -22.67
N ALA A 413 1.13 6.46 -21.35
CA ALA A 413 2.02 7.17 -20.43
C ALA A 413 3.46 6.61 -20.43
N VAL A 414 3.64 5.29 -20.49
CA VAL A 414 4.98 4.67 -20.56
C VAL A 414 5.67 5.00 -21.88
N VAL A 415 4.95 4.98 -23.00
CA VAL A 415 5.48 5.37 -24.33
C VAL A 415 5.82 6.87 -24.37
N TRP A 416 4.95 7.72 -23.83
CA TRP A 416 5.10 9.19 -23.86
C TRP A 416 6.31 9.67 -23.05
N PHE A 417 6.43 9.21 -21.80
CA PHE A 417 7.52 9.64 -20.91
C PHE A 417 8.82 8.84 -21.07
N ARG A 418 8.82 7.77 -21.89
CA ARG A 418 9.96 6.86 -22.14
C ARG A 418 10.70 6.40 -20.87
N SER A 419 9.98 6.31 -19.75
CA SER A 419 10.55 6.09 -18.43
C SER A 419 11.01 4.63 -18.25
N SER A 420 12.18 4.43 -17.65
CA SER A 420 12.74 3.12 -17.33
C SER A 420 11.97 2.39 -16.22
N THR A 421 10.83 1.79 -16.56
CA THR A 421 10.08 0.93 -15.65
C THR A 421 10.93 -0.30 -15.30
N THR A 422 11.09 -0.58 -14.01
CA THR A 422 11.82 -1.77 -13.57
C THR A 422 11.05 -3.04 -13.96
N ALA A 423 11.76 -4.15 -14.18
CA ALA A 423 11.13 -5.44 -14.46
C ALA A 423 10.14 -5.86 -13.36
N LEU A 424 10.41 -5.50 -12.10
CA LEU A 424 9.53 -5.77 -10.96
C LEU A 424 8.21 -4.98 -11.04
N GLN A 425 8.27 -3.69 -11.39
CA GLN A 425 7.08 -2.86 -11.65
C GLN A 425 6.28 -3.40 -12.85
N LEU A 426 6.94 -3.81 -13.93
CA LEU A 426 6.27 -4.37 -15.12
C LEU A 426 5.53 -5.67 -14.81
N VAL A 427 6.14 -6.60 -14.06
CA VAL A 427 5.48 -7.84 -13.62
C VAL A 427 4.35 -7.52 -12.64
N GLY A 428 4.51 -6.54 -11.74
CA GLY A 428 3.44 -6.05 -10.87
C GLY A 428 2.23 -5.56 -11.66
N ILE A 429 2.44 -4.69 -12.66
CA ILE A 429 1.39 -4.20 -13.57
C ILE A 429 0.70 -5.36 -14.30
N LEU A 430 1.46 -6.29 -14.89
CA LEU A 430 0.90 -7.46 -15.57
C LEU A 430 0.05 -8.33 -14.63
N LEU A 431 0.51 -8.53 -13.39
CA LEU A 431 -0.21 -9.28 -12.36
C LEU A 431 -1.50 -8.56 -11.92
N THR A 432 -1.51 -7.22 -11.83
CA THR A 432 -2.76 -6.48 -11.60
C THR A 432 -3.75 -6.67 -12.74
N MET A 433 -3.28 -6.70 -14.00
CA MET A 433 -4.14 -6.91 -15.17
C MET A 433 -4.76 -8.31 -15.19
N ILE A 434 -3.99 -9.34 -14.84
CA ILE A 434 -4.49 -10.71 -14.66
C ILE A 434 -5.52 -10.76 -13.52
N GLY A 435 -5.26 -10.10 -12.39
CA GLY A 435 -6.21 -9.99 -11.28
C GLY A 435 -7.51 -9.28 -11.65
N LEU A 436 -7.44 -8.22 -12.47
CA LEU A 436 -8.59 -7.48 -12.99
C LEU A 436 -9.45 -8.34 -13.93
N TYR A 437 -8.82 -9.10 -14.83
CA TYR A 437 -9.48 -10.03 -15.74
C TYR A 437 -10.13 -11.21 -14.98
N LEU A 438 -9.44 -11.75 -13.98
CA LEU A 438 -10.01 -12.77 -13.09
C LEU A 438 -11.16 -12.21 -12.23
N TYR A 439 -11.08 -10.95 -11.80
CA TYR A 439 -12.18 -10.29 -11.09
C TYR A 439 -13.41 -10.23 -12.00
N ASP A 440 -13.29 -9.66 -13.21
CA ASP A 440 -14.41 -9.56 -14.16
C ASP A 440 -15.08 -10.91 -14.41
N ARG A 441 -14.29 -11.94 -14.78
CA ARG A 441 -14.77 -13.30 -15.03
C ARG A 441 -15.40 -14.00 -13.80
N THR A 442 -15.18 -13.49 -12.59
CA THR A 442 -15.78 -13.99 -11.34
C THR A 442 -16.73 -12.98 -10.67
N SER A 443 -16.95 -11.82 -11.28
CA SER A 443 -17.80 -10.75 -10.75
C SER A 443 -19.23 -10.98 -11.20
N MET A 444 -19.94 -11.78 -10.40
CA MET A 444 -21.38 -11.91 -10.49
C MET A 444 -22.08 -10.68 -9.88
N GLU A 445 -21.62 -9.48 -10.24
CA GLU A 445 -22.26 -8.18 -9.92
C GLU A 445 -23.74 -8.24 -10.30
N ASP A 446 -24.04 -8.72 -11.51
CA ASP A 446 -25.39 -9.02 -11.98
C ASP A 446 -26.20 -9.92 -11.02
N ALA A 447 -25.62 -10.98 -10.44
CA ALA A 447 -26.36 -11.88 -9.55
C ALA A 447 -26.48 -11.32 -8.11
N ALA A 448 -25.67 -10.36 -7.71
CA ALA A 448 -25.82 -9.63 -6.45
C ALA A 448 -26.83 -8.49 -6.61
N GLU A 449 -26.74 -7.73 -7.71
CA GLU A 449 -27.60 -6.59 -8.02
C GLU A 449 -29.02 -7.03 -8.42
N ARG A 450 -29.18 -8.13 -9.17
CA ARG A 450 -30.50 -8.74 -9.41
C ARG A 450 -31.17 -9.18 -8.10
N ARG A 451 -30.43 -9.76 -7.15
CA ARG A 451 -30.96 -10.12 -5.81
C ARG A 451 -31.32 -8.89 -4.96
N ALA A 452 -30.60 -7.79 -5.10
CA ALA A 452 -30.94 -6.52 -4.45
C ALA A 452 -32.17 -5.84 -5.09
N LYS A 453 -32.36 -5.99 -6.41
CA LYS A 453 -33.51 -5.47 -7.16
C LYS A 453 -34.77 -6.32 -6.97
N SER A 454 -34.66 -7.64 -6.98
CA SER A 454 -35.78 -8.57 -6.79
C SER A 454 -36.40 -8.54 -5.39
N GLY A 455 -35.82 -7.79 -4.45
CA GLY A 455 -36.45 -7.45 -3.17
C GLY A 455 -37.50 -6.34 -3.26
N ASN A 456 -37.83 -5.82 -4.46
CA ASN A 456 -38.80 -4.75 -4.66
C ASN A 456 -39.65 -4.95 -5.94
N LEU A 457 -40.96 -5.22 -5.76
CA LEU A 457 -42.06 -5.27 -6.75
C LEU A 457 -42.13 -6.51 -7.69
N PRO A 458 -43.34 -6.88 -8.22
CA PRO A 458 -43.78 -8.28 -8.17
C PRO A 458 -44.35 -8.93 -9.46
N HIS A 459 -44.62 -10.24 -9.33
CA HIS A 459 -45.54 -11.15 -10.07
C HIS A 459 -45.33 -11.50 -11.57
N ASP A 460 -45.44 -12.82 -11.79
CA ASP A 460 -45.91 -13.62 -12.92
C ASP A 460 -45.50 -13.34 -14.38
N ALA A 461 -44.75 -14.30 -14.91
CA ALA A 461 -45.29 -15.19 -15.95
C ALA A 461 -44.80 -16.64 -15.73
N PRO A 462 -45.66 -17.68 -15.84
CA PRO A 462 -45.22 -19.07 -15.77
C PRO A 462 -44.61 -19.52 -17.10
N LEU A 463 -43.75 -20.55 -17.07
CA LEU A 463 -43.62 -21.55 -18.15
C LEU A 463 -42.64 -22.68 -17.75
N LEU A 464 -43.17 -23.90 -17.61
CA LEU A 464 -42.38 -25.13 -17.68
C LEU A 464 -43.32 -26.20 -18.27
N PRO A 465 -42.97 -26.86 -19.39
CA PRO A 465 -43.90 -27.75 -20.07
C PRO A 465 -44.10 -29.05 -19.30
N LEU A 466 -45.36 -29.48 -19.17
CA LEU A 466 -45.71 -30.82 -18.74
C LEU A 466 -45.33 -31.81 -19.85
N ALA A 467 -44.30 -32.63 -19.61
CA ALA A 467 -44.09 -33.86 -20.35
C ALA A 467 -44.87 -34.98 -19.67
N ALA A 468 -46.06 -35.29 -20.20
CA ALA A 468 -46.79 -36.48 -19.78
C ALA A 468 -46.01 -37.75 -20.17
N LYS A 469 -46.20 -38.82 -19.40
CA LYS A 469 -45.94 -40.18 -19.87
C LYS A 469 -46.93 -41.13 -19.20
N ASP A 470 -47.69 -41.83 -20.02
CA ASP A 470 -48.70 -42.79 -19.58
C ASP A 470 -48.07 -44.07 -19.04
N GLU A 471 -48.75 -44.74 -18.11
CA GLU A 471 -48.88 -46.20 -18.08
C GLU A 471 -50.18 -46.57 -17.33
N THR A 472 -50.79 -47.70 -17.68
CA THR A 472 -52.24 -47.97 -17.50
C THR A 472 -52.60 -48.77 -16.26
N GLU A 473 -53.88 -48.67 -15.85
CA GLU A 473 -54.49 -49.54 -14.82
C GLU A 473 -54.50 -51.03 -15.20
N GLN A 474 -54.46 -51.91 -14.19
CA GLN A 474 -55.14 -53.22 -14.24
C GLN A 474 -55.59 -53.70 -12.83
N ASN A 475 -56.92 -53.70 -12.63
CA ASN A 475 -57.75 -54.62 -11.81
C ASN A 475 -57.40 -54.99 -10.35
N GLY A 476 -58.17 -54.41 -9.40
CA GLY A 476 -58.78 -55.13 -8.25
C GLY A 476 -57.92 -55.41 -7.00
N HIS A 477 -58.49 -55.72 -5.81
CA HIS A 477 -59.89 -55.73 -5.34
C HIS A 477 -59.92 -55.81 -3.77
N VAL A 478 -61.11 -55.73 -3.12
CA VAL A 478 -61.42 -56.17 -1.71
C VAL A 478 -61.22 -55.17 -0.51
N ILE A 479 -62.31 -54.42 -0.21
CA ILE A 479 -63.16 -54.46 1.03
C ILE A 479 -62.68 -53.94 2.44
N GLU A 480 -63.48 -53.00 2.98
CA GLU A 480 -63.87 -52.65 4.40
C GLU A 480 -62.82 -52.26 5.49
N ARG A 481 -62.94 -51.14 6.27
CA ARG A 481 -63.98 -50.52 7.17
C ARG A 481 -64.02 -51.11 8.61
N PRO A 482 -64.46 -50.38 9.68
CA PRO A 482 -64.62 -48.92 9.87
C PRO A 482 -64.38 -48.31 11.32
N SER A 483 -64.05 -47.00 11.36
CA SER A 483 -64.64 -45.94 12.25
C SER A 483 -64.32 -45.74 13.76
N LYS A 484 -64.61 -44.47 14.18
CA LYS A 484 -64.81 -43.87 15.54
C LYS A 484 -63.58 -43.22 16.22
N THR A 485 -63.44 -41.88 16.38
CA THR A 485 -64.24 -40.80 17.06
C THR A 485 -64.13 -40.84 18.59
N LEU A 486 -63.47 -39.91 19.31
CA LEU A 486 -63.71 -38.45 19.54
C LEU A 486 -64.40 -38.18 20.90
N ALA A 487 -63.70 -37.54 21.87
CA ALA A 487 -64.31 -36.98 23.10
C ALA A 487 -63.45 -35.91 23.83
N GLU A 488 -63.76 -34.63 23.60
CA GLU A 488 -64.37 -33.70 24.59
C GLU A 488 -63.64 -33.13 25.88
N ARG A 489 -63.50 -31.78 25.91
CA ARG A 489 -63.78 -30.76 26.98
C ARG A 489 -62.77 -30.15 28.02
N LEU A 490 -62.83 -28.81 28.02
CA LEU A 490 -62.94 -27.78 29.11
C LEU A 490 -61.85 -27.43 30.18
N ARG A 491 -61.52 -26.13 30.18
CA ARG A 491 -61.22 -25.13 31.26
C ARG A 491 -61.00 -25.57 32.74
N LEU A 492 -59.83 -25.15 33.31
CA LEU A 492 -59.56 -24.33 34.55
C LEU A 492 -60.28 -24.63 35.91
N PRO A 493 -59.78 -24.26 37.13
CA PRO A 493 -58.67 -23.33 37.50
C PRO A 493 -57.77 -23.68 38.76
N ILE A 494 -56.83 -22.77 39.12
CA ILE A 494 -56.34 -22.45 40.51
C ILE A 494 -55.35 -23.41 41.27
N LYS A 495 -54.78 -22.92 42.39
CA LYS A 495 -53.55 -23.34 43.13
C LYS A 495 -53.77 -24.32 44.31
N GLY A 496 -52.75 -25.12 44.63
CA GLY A 496 -52.44 -25.81 45.92
C GLY A 496 -51.20 -26.71 45.72
N VAL A 497 -50.09 -26.71 46.49
CA VAL A 497 -49.90 -27.07 47.92
C VAL A 497 -50.26 -28.56 48.14
N GLN A 498 -49.38 -29.47 48.60
CA GLN A 498 -48.38 -29.38 49.69
C GLN A 498 -47.22 -30.42 49.62
N SER A 499 -46.17 -30.18 50.44
CA SER A 499 -45.22 -31.14 51.07
C SER A 499 -44.43 -32.21 50.28
N VAL A 500 -43.10 -32.17 50.45
CA VAL A 500 -42.15 -33.29 50.31
C VAL A 500 -41.59 -33.62 51.72
N SER A 501 -41.25 -34.88 52.01
CA SER A 501 -40.66 -35.32 53.28
C SER A 501 -39.14 -35.61 53.17
N GLU A 502 -38.44 -35.56 54.31
CA GLU A 502 -36.96 -35.45 54.37
C GLU A 502 -36.19 -36.76 54.60
N SER A 503 -34.96 -36.83 54.06
CA SER A 503 -33.73 -37.21 54.82
C SER A 503 -32.45 -37.04 53.96
N ARG A 504 -31.26 -36.74 54.49
CA ARG A 504 -30.85 -36.20 55.82
C ARG A 504 -29.36 -35.78 55.80
N ARG A 505 -29.03 -34.70 56.55
CA ARG A 505 -27.69 -34.07 56.87
C ARG A 505 -27.07 -33.18 55.76
N GLN A 506 -26.67 -31.91 55.98
CA GLN A 506 -26.04 -31.15 57.09
C GLN A 506 -24.50 -31.37 57.21
N ARG A 507 -23.63 -30.35 57.44
CA ARG A 507 -23.84 -28.87 57.62
C ARG A 507 -22.54 -28.07 57.30
N HIS A 508 -22.68 -26.77 56.95
CA HIS A 508 -21.64 -25.71 57.03
C HIS A 508 -21.54 -25.13 58.47
N PRO A 509 -20.47 -24.42 58.90
CA PRO A 509 -20.36 -22.93 58.70
C PRO A 509 -18.94 -22.24 58.72
N VAL A 510 -18.88 -21.04 58.09
CA VAL A 510 -18.26 -19.73 58.52
C VAL A 510 -16.76 -19.59 58.91
N ASP A 511 -16.05 -18.79 58.08
CA ASP A 511 -15.07 -17.68 58.26
C ASP A 511 -13.92 -17.61 59.33
N VAL A 512 -12.95 -16.75 58.97
CA VAL A 512 -11.94 -15.97 59.76
C VAL A 512 -10.45 -16.45 59.78
N ASP A 513 -9.63 -15.70 59.02
CA ASP A 513 -8.23 -15.24 59.18
C ASP A 513 -7.02 -16.12 59.63
N ASN A 514 -6.04 -16.15 58.70
CA ASN A 514 -4.58 -15.94 58.89
C ASN A 514 -3.63 -16.97 59.56
N VAL A 515 -2.33 -16.67 59.38
CA VAL A 515 -1.11 -17.25 59.99
C VAL A 515 -0.61 -18.61 59.45
N SER A 516 -0.06 -18.54 58.24
CA SER A 516 1.32 -18.94 57.83
C SER A 516 2.24 -19.83 58.71
N CYS A 517 3.22 -20.45 58.03
CA CYS A 517 4.52 -20.98 58.52
C CYS A 517 4.51 -22.44 59.05
N LEU A 518 5.53 -23.30 58.79
CA LEU A 518 6.72 -23.24 57.92
C LEU A 518 7.34 -24.65 57.73
N VAL A 519 8.04 -24.93 56.60
CA VAL A 519 9.30 -25.76 56.48
C VAL A 519 9.24 -27.26 56.93
N SER A 520 9.94 -28.27 56.39
CA SER A 520 10.95 -28.53 55.33
C SER A 520 11.00 -30.06 55.07
N ALA A 521 11.75 -30.70 54.17
CA ALA A 521 12.36 -30.39 52.85
C ALA A 521 13.08 -31.70 52.35
N ALA A 522 13.91 -31.61 51.31
CA ALA A 522 14.94 -32.58 50.87
C ALA A 522 14.48 -33.97 50.37
N ASP A 523 14.35 -34.10 49.04
CA ASP A 523 15.37 -34.71 48.13
C ASP A 523 15.92 -36.13 48.45
N PRO A 524 16.22 -36.98 47.42
CA PRO A 524 16.79 -36.57 46.12
C PRO A 524 16.20 -37.21 44.83
N VAL A 525 16.67 -36.67 43.70
CA VAL A 525 16.38 -37.06 42.32
C VAL A 525 17.44 -38.03 41.78
N PRO A 526 17.05 -39.01 40.93
CA PRO A 526 17.87 -39.27 39.74
C PRO A 526 17.07 -39.40 38.43
N MET A 527 17.81 -39.49 37.32
CA MET A 527 17.39 -39.26 35.93
C MET A 527 16.30 -40.17 35.35
N MET A 528 15.51 -39.54 34.47
CA MET A 528 14.91 -40.09 33.25
C MET A 528 15.68 -41.26 32.62
N SER A 529 15.00 -42.39 32.42
CA SER A 529 15.37 -43.39 31.40
C SER A 529 14.12 -44.09 30.86
N THR A 530 14.18 -44.54 29.61
CA THR A 530 13.05 -45.10 28.86
C THR A 530 13.10 -46.61 28.88
N THR A 531 12.11 -47.27 29.49
CA THR A 531 11.91 -48.72 29.25
C THR A 531 10.45 -49.15 29.19
N VAL A 532 10.18 -49.94 28.16
CA VAL A 532 9.02 -50.83 28.04
C VAL A 532 8.99 -51.81 29.22
N ILE A 533 7.81 -52.10 29.76
CA ILE A 533 7.57 -53.31 30.57
C ILE A 533 6.55 -54.20 29.84
N ARG A 534 6.79 -55.51 29.94
CA ARG A 534 6.11 -56.59 29.22
C ARG A 534 5.68 -57.67 30.23
N THR A 535 4.56 -58.32 29.91
CA THR A 535 4.16 -59.67 30.36
C THR A 535 3.40 -60.25 29.16
N ASP A 536 3.97 -61.13 28.32
CA ASP A 536 4.19 -62.59 28.53
C ASP A 536 2.86 -63.37 28.55
N SER A 537 2.73 -64.56 27.94
CA SER A 537 3.74 -65.61 27.63
C SER A 537 3.65 -66.10 26.15
N LEU A 538 4.76 -66.34 25.43
CA LEU A 538 5.54 -67.60 25.23
C LEU A 538 4.91 -68.68 24.32
N GLU A 539 5.76 -69.18 23.42
CA GLU A 539 5.66 -70.27 22.43
C GLU A 539 5.59 -71.69 23.09
N ASP A 540 5.40 -72.83 22.40
CA ASP A 540 5.48 -73.18 20.95
C ASP A 540 4.53 -74.36 20.57
N ASP A 541 4.79 -74.97 19.40
CA ASP A 541 4.50 -76.34 18.92
C ASP A 541 3.37 -76.61 17.90
N ARG A 542 3.57 -77.70 17.14
CA ARG A 542 2.80 -78.16 15.95
C ARG A 542 2.49 -79.68 16.06
N PRO A 543 1.75 -80.33 15.14
CA PRO A 543 0.85 -79.86 14.09
C PRO A 543 -0.57 -80.51 14.21
N ASP A 544 -1.32 -80.58 13.11
CA ASP A 544 -2.41 -81.53 12.80
C ASP A 544 -3.63 -81.68 13.73
N HIS A 545 -4.76 -81.07 13.34
CA HIS A 545 -5.74 -81.78 12.48
C HIS A 545 -6.75 -80.79 11.84
N ASP A 546 -7.35 -81.16 10.71
CA ASP A 546 -8.22 -80.27 9.94
C ASP A 546 -9.61 -80.03 10.58
N THR A 547 -9.87 -78.78 10.95
CA THR A 547 -11.22 -78.19 11.03
C THR A 547 -11.23 -76.82 10.37
N ALA A 548 -12.37 -76.43 9.79
CA ALA A 548 -12.41 -75.41 8.74
C ALA A 548 -11.99 -74.00 9.18
N LYS A 549 -10.84 -73.53 8.68
CA LYS A 549 -10.32 -72.17 8.89
C LYS A 549 -11.20 -71.11 8.19
N ALA A 550 -12.21 -70.60 8.89
CA ALA A 550 -13.01 -69.46 8.46
C ALA A 550 -12.09 -68.25 8.14
N LYS A 551 -12.10 -67.80 6.87
CA LYS A 551 -11.22 -66.72 6.39
C LYS A 551 -11.56 -65.40 7.09
N LYS A 552 -10.69 -64.94 8.01
CA LYS A 552 -10.78 -63.61 8.64
C LYS A 552 -10.91 -62.53 7.55
N GLN A 553 -12.09 -61.95 7.44
CA GLN A 553 -12.44 -61.00 6.38
C GLN A 553 -11.61 -59.71 6.55
N LYS A 554 -10.76 -59.37 5.57
CA LYS A 554 -9.92 -58.17 5.61
C LYS A 554 -10.77 -56.90 5.48
N SER A 555 -11.28 -56.41 6.60
CA SER A 555 -12.05 -55.17 6.67
C SER A 555 -11.23 -53.97 6.21
N ARG A 556 -11.74 -53.24 5.21
CA ARG A 556 -11.18 -51.97 4.73
C ARG A 556 -11.69 -50.75 5.51
N ARG A 557 -12.44 -50.94 6.61
CA ARG A 557 -13.01 -49.84 7.40
C ARG A 557 -11.88 -49.02 8.05
N PRO A 558 -11.83 -47.68 7.86
CA PRO A 558 -10.83 -46.85 8.52
C PRO A 558 -11.01 -46.87 10.04
N ALA A 559 -9.92 -46.85 10.79
CA ALA A 559 -9.95 -46.90 12.24
C ALA A 559 -10.80 -45.77 12.85
N ASN A 560 -11.60 -46.10 13.87
CA ASN A 560 -12.56 -45.21 14.50
C ASN A 560 -11.91 -44.31 15.58
N THR A 561 -10.80 -43.63 15.24
CA THR A 561 -10.10 -42.73 16.15
C THR A 561 -10.55 -41.28 15.95
N ALA A 562 -10.57 -40.49 17.04
CA ALA A 562 -10.99 -39.08 16.98
C ALA A 562 -10.22 -38.26 15.91
N PHE A 563 -8.93 -38.56 15.72
CA PHE A 563 -8.12 -37.97 14.65
C PHE A 563 -8.61 -38.36 13.24
N ARG A 564 -8.71 -39.67 12.92
CA ARG A 564 -9.11 -40.13 11.58
C ARG A 564 -10.57 -39.81 11.23
N GLN A 565 -11.43 -39.66 12.23
CA GLN A 565 -12.84 -39.30 12.06
C GLN A 565 -13.09 -37.78 12.13
N GLN A 566 -12.03 -36.96 12.26
CA GLN A 566 -12.11 -35.49 12.41
C GLN A 566 -12.96 -35.01 13.61
N ARG A 567 -13.04 -35.82 14.67
CA ARG A 567 -13.75 -35.56 15.93
C ARG A 567 -12.79 -35.18 17.08
N LEU A 568 -11.73 -34.43 16.75
CA LEU A 568 -10.80 -33.90 17.75
C LEU A 568 -11.52 -32.88 18.65
N LYS A 569 -11.09 -32.76 19.91
CA LYS A 569 -11.59 -31.75 20.86
C LYS A 569 -11.12 -30.36 20.39
N ALA A 570 -11.95 -29.68 19.61
CA ALA A 570 -11.69 -28.35 19.09
C ALA A 570 -12.50 -27.28 19.85
N TRP A 571 -11.89 -26.13 20.11
CA TRP A 571 -12.59 -24.93 20.57
C TRP A 571 -12.89 -24.03 19.38
N GLN A 572 -14.13 -23.55 19.26
CA GLN A 572 -14.55 -22.63 18.21
C GLN A 572 -14.89 -21.26 18.85
N PRO A 573 -14.02 -20.24 18.73
CA PRO A 573 -14.26 -18.93 19.30
C PRO A 573 -15.38 -18.19 18.54
N ILE A 574 -16.61 -18.29 19.03
CA ILE A 574 -17.73 -17.50 18.53
C ILE A 574 -17.57 -16.06 19.02
N LEU A 575 -17.29 -15.15 18.08
CA LEU A 575 -17.16 -13.72 18.33
C LEU A 575 -18.54 -13.12 18.64
N THR A 576 -18.85 -12.94 19.93
CA THR A 576 -20.08 -12.31 20.41
C THR A 576 -19.78 -10.93 20.99
N PRO A 577 -20.74 -9.98 21.04
CA PRO A 577 -20.52 -8.70 21.72
C PRO A 577 -20.07 -8.87 23.18
N LYS A 578 -20.62 -9.88 23.88
CA LYS A 578 -20.26 -10.21 25.26
C LYS A 578 -18.82 -10.68 25.45
N THR A 579 -18.21 -11.31 24.44
CA THR A 579 -16.80 -11.74 24.49
C THR A 579 -15.84 -10.73 23.87
N VAL A 580 -16.27 -9.99 22.85
CA VAL A 580 -15.43 -9.07 22.08
C VAL A 580 -15.32 -7.68 22.71
N LEU A 581 -16.41 -7.11 23.24
CA LEU A 581 -16.37 -5.76 23.84
C LEU A 581 -15.43 -5.68 25.05
N PRO A 582 -15.44 -6.62 26.02
CA PRO A 582 -14.51 -6.56 27.15
C PRO A 582 -13.04 -6.65 26.72
N ILE A 583 -12.72 -7.38 25.64
CA ILE A 583 -11.35 -7.50 25.12
C ILE A 583 -10.87 -6.15 24.56
N PHE A 584 -11.71 -5.43 23.80
CA PHE A 584 -11.36 -4.09 23.30
C PHE A 584 -11.09 -3.09 24.44
N PHE A 585 -11.95 -3.07 25.47
CA PHE A 585 -11.73 -2.20 26.62
C PHE A 585 -10.53 -2.63 27.47
N ALA A 586 -10.32 -3.93 27.70
CA ALA A 586 -9.17 -4.43 28.45
C ALA A 586 -7.84 -4.09 27.76
N ILE A 587 -7.73 -4.29 26.44
CA ILE A 587 -6.54 -3.88 25.68
C ILE A 587 -6.31 -2.37 25.82
N GLY A 588 -7.36 -1.56 25.68
CA GLY A 588 -7.28 -0.10 25.85
C GLY A 588 -6.79 0.33 27.24
N ILE A 589 -7.40 -0.23 28.29
CA ILE A 589 -7.11 0.06 29.70
C ILE A 589 -5.71 -0.41 30.11
N ILE A 590 -5.16 -1.46 29.49
CA ILE A 590 -3.79 -1.93 29.74
C ILE A 590 -2.76 -1.13 28.91
N PHE A 591 -3.06 -0.85 27.63
CA PHE A 591 -2.07 -0.23 26.73
C PHE A 591 -1.90 1.27 26.96
N ALA A 592 -2.94 2.00 27.37
CA ALA A 592 -2.84 3.43 27.60
C ALA A 592 -1.93 3.80 28.80
N PRO A 593 -2.04 3.17 29.99
CA PRO A 593 -1.09 3.39 31.10
C PRO A 593 0.34 2.94 30.77
N ILE A 594 0.51 1.80 30.08
CA ILE A 594 1.84 1.35 29.61
C ILE A 594 2.44 2.39 28.66
N GLY A 595 1.68 2.85 27.67
CA GLY A 595 2.11 3.91 26.75
C GLY A 595 2.47 5.21 27.47
N GLY A 596 1.67 5.64 28.45
CA GLY A 596 1.97 6.80 29.30
C GLY A 596 3.25 6.64 30.12
N LEU A 597 3.48 5.47 30.72
CA LEU A 597 4.71 5.17 31.47
C LEU A 597 5.94 5.15 30.55
N LEU A 598 5.81 4.59 29.34
CA LEU A 598 6.86 4.60 28.31
C LEU A 598 7.18 6.03 27.82
N LEU A 599 6.16 6.90 27.67
CA LEU A 599 6.36 8.31 27.36
C LEU A 599 7.09 9.05 28.51
N TRP A 600 6.65 8.84 29.75
CA TRP A 600 7.27 9.45 30.93
C TRP A 600 8.73 9.00 31.11
N ALA A 601 9.03 7.71 30.93
CA ALA A 601 10.39 7.19 30.94
C ALA A 601 11.22 7.83 29.81
N SER A 602 10.69 7.89 28.58
CA SER A 602 11.37 8.54 27.45
C SER A 602 11.61 10.03 27.66
N TYR A 603 10.73 10.75 28.35
CA TYR A 603 10.88 12.18 28.65
C TYR A 603 11.81 12.44 29.84
N SER A 604 11.98 11.44 30.72
CA SER A 604 12.94 11.49 31.83
C SER A 604 14.39 11.33 31.39
N VAL A 605 14.64 10.85 30.16
CA VAL A 605 15.97 10.80 29.54
C VAL A 605 16.45 12.21 29.21
N GLN A 606 17.64 12.55 29.71
CA GLN A 606 18.34 13.77 29.32
C GLN A 606 19.31 13.48 28.18
N GLU A 607 19.36 14.36 27.18
CA GLU A 607 20.28 14.27 26.03
C GLU A 607 20.81 15.66 25.62
N LEU A 608 22.06 15.69 25.15
CA LEU A 608 22.69 16.83 24.49
C LEU A 608 23.38 16.33 23.22
N VAL A 609 22.94 16.81 22.06
CA VAL A 609 23.51 16.49 20.75
C VAL A 609 24.13 17.74 20.14
N ILE A 610 25.41 17.66 19.77
CA ILE A 610 26.17 18.75 19.13
C ILE A 610 26.83 18.21 17.86
N ASP A 611 26.44 18.74 16.70
CA ASP A 611 27.05 18.44 15.40
C ASP A 611 28.32 19.29 15.19
N TYR A 612 29.49 18.64 15.19
CA TYR A 612 30.80 19.28 15.05
C TYR A 612 31.40 19.15 13.65
N THR A 613 30.63 18.69 12.65
CA THR A 613 31.08 18.40 11.26
C THR A 613 31.87 19.52 10.58
N ASN A 614 31.61 20.77 10.92
CA ASN A 614 32.27 21.94 10.33
C ASN A 614 33.24 22.66 11.29
N CYS A 615 33.67 22.01 12.38
CA CYS A 615 34.58 22.65 13.34
C CYS A 615 35.92 23.05 12.69
N ASN A 616 36.41 22.25 11.74
CA ASN A 616 37.61 22.54 10.93
C ASN A 616 37.45 23.72 9.94
N SER A 617 36.26 24.34 9.83
CA SER A 617 36.05 25.60 9.11
C SER A 617 35.69 26.76 10.05
N THR A 618 36.06 26.67 11.33
CA THR A 618 35.89 27.74 12.33
C THR A 618 37.22 28.39 12.68
N GLY A 619 37.16 29.58 13.27
CA GLY A 619 38.35 30.29 13.75
C GLY A 619 38.94 29.71 15.04
N THR A 620 40.03 30.33 15.50
CA THR A 620 40.72 30.00 16.75
C THR A 620 40.03 30.54 18.01
N GLU A 621 39.10 31.47 17.85
CA GLU A 621 38.26 32.03 18.91
C GLU A 621 36.94 31.25 19.08
N PHE A 622 36.37 31.31 20.28
CA PHE A 622 35.10 30.64 20.58
C PHE A 622 33.94 31.32 19.86
N SER A 623 33.32 30.61 18.92
CA SER A 623 32.11 31.04 18.22
C SER A 623 30.89 30.22 18.66
N PRO A 624 29.67 30.79 18.73
CA PRO A 624 28.48 30.05 19.13
C PRO A 624 28.05 29.03 18.07
N ILE A 625 27.62 27.85 18.51
CA ILE A 625 27.15 26.80 17.60
C ILE A 625 25.75 27.13 17.07
N PRO A 626 25.47 27.05 15.75
CA PRO A 626 24.15 27.32 15.19
C PRO A 626 23.06 26.39 15.73
N ASP A 627 21.85 26.91 15.96
CA ASP A 627 20.73 26.15 16.53
C ASP A 627 20.31 24.93 15.68
N SER A 628 20.55 24.95 14.37
CA SER A 628 20.32 23.82 13.46
C SER A 628 21.25 22.62 13.70
N LYS A 629 22.33 22.80 14.45
CA LYS A 629 23.35 21.79 14.80
C LYS A 629 23.25 21.30 16.24
N LEU A 630 22.24 21.76 16.96
CA LEU A 630 22.09 21.60 18.40
C LEU A 630 20.74 20.97 18.73
N SER A 631 20.73 19.93 19.54
CA SER A 631 19.50 19.33 20.09
C SER A 631 19.72 18.97 21.54
N ALA A 632 19.25 19.86 22.43
CA ALA A 632 19.31 19.70 23.88
C ALA A 632 17.95 19.29 24.45
N SER A 633 17.96 18.49 25.52
CA SER A 633 16.76 18.00 26.21
C SER A 633 17.11 17.77 27.67
N PHE A 634 16.89 18.79 28.49
CA PHE A 634 17.13 18.78 29.93
C PHE A 634 15.82 18.94 30.71
N LYS A 635 15.88 18.78 32.03
CA LYS A 635 14.72 19.00 32.92
C LYS A 635 14.41 20.49 33.11
N THR A 636 15.40 21.35 32.90
CA THR A 636 15.32 22.80 33.08
C THR A 636 15.47 23.51 31.73
N SER A 637 14.69 24.58 31.50
CA SER A 637 14.70 25.36 30.25
C SER A 637 15.80 26.43 30.17
N ASN A 638 16.43 26.77 31.29
CA ASN A 638 17.55 27.70 31.35
C ASN A 638 18.83 27.00 30.86
N PHE A 639 19.18 27.16 29.60
CA PHE A 639 20.31 26.50 28.94
C PHE A 639 21.10 27.51 28.11
N THR A 640 22.39 27.66 28.39
CA THR A 640 23.27 28.57 27.63
C THR A 640 23.77 27.90 26.35
N LYS A 641 23.91 28.67 25.26
CA LYS A 641 24.31 28.10 23.96
C LYS A 641 25.77 27.65 24.00
N PRO A 642 26.09 26.43 23.53
CA PRO A 642 27.46 25.97 23.44
C PRO A 642 28.24 26.74 22.38
N SER A 643 29.56 26.78 22.55
CA SER A 643 30.51 27.35 21.61
C SER A 643 31.56 26.32 21.18
N TRP A 644 32.24 26.61 20.09
CA TRP A 644 33.32 25.79 19.54
C TRP A 644 34.48 26.67 19.07
N ARG A 645 35.68 26.08 18.96
CA ARG A 645 36.82 26.67 18.27
C ARG A 645 37.72 25.59 17.68
N LEU A 646 38.44 25.95 16.62
CA LEU A 646 39.52 25.16 16.08
C LEU A 646 40.85 25.48 16.79
N ARG A 647 41.64 24.46 17.10
CA ARG A 647 43.04 24.58 17.50
C ARG A 647 43.87 23.61 16.68
N THR A 648 45.10 23.96 16.36
CA THR A 648 46.08 23.02 15.79
C THR A 648 47.18 22.73 16.81
N ALA A 649 47.61 21.47 16.87
CA ALA A 649 48.78 21.05 17.64
C ALA A 649 49.33 19.72 17.12
N ASP A 650 50.60 19.43 17.40
CA ASP A 650 51.18 18.14 17.09
C ASP A 650 50.84 17.14 18.21
N ARG A 651 50.19 16.03 17.86
CA ARG A 651 49.62 15.08 18.84
C ARG A 651 49.82 13.64 18.39
N ARG A 652 49.99 12.75 19.37
CA ARG A 652 49.91 11.29 19.16
C ARG A 652 48.47 10.82 19.39
N PRO A 653 47.79 10.24 18.39
CA PRO A 653 46.51 9.56 18.62
C PRO A 653 46.70 8.34 19.55
N PRO A 654 45.68 7.94 20.33
CA PRO A 654 45.65 6.62 20.95
C PRO A 654 45.84 5.53 19.90
N TYR A 655 46.59 4.47 20.26
CA TYR A 655 46.88 3.35 19.35
C TYR A 655 47.50 3.80 17.99
N SER A 656 48.45 4.75 18.01
CA SER A 656 49.21 5.18 16.82
C SER A 656 50.72 5.09 17.04
N ALA A 657 51.45 4.81 15.97
CA ALA A 657 52.91 4.73 15.95
C ALA A 657 53.62 6.10 16.03
N VAL A 658 53.01 7.17 15.50
CA VAL A 658 53.70 8.44 15.22
C VAL A 658 52.88 9.64 15.72
N ASN A 659 53.55 10.76 16.01
CA ASN A 659 52.88 12.04 16.21
C ASN A 659 52.41 12.58 14.86
N ILE A 660 51.12 12.84 14.71
CA ILE A 660 50.58 13.54 13.54
C ILE A 660 50.82 15.05 13.77
N SER A 661 51.26 15.75 12.74
CA SER A 661 51.50 17.20 12.79
C SER A 661 50.26 18.00 12.39
N ASN A 662 50.12 19.22 12.91
CA ASN A 662 48.97 20.11 12.63
C ASN A 662 47.59 19.46 12.84
N THR A 663 47.43 18.62 13.86
CA THR A 663 46.15 17.91 14.10
C THR A 663 45.03 18.92 14.40
N PRO A 664 43.87 18.86 13.70
CA PRO A 664 42.76 19.75 13.99
C PRO A 664 42.02 19.26 15.24
N ILE A 665 42.13 20.04 16.31
CA ILE A 665 41.48 19.83 17.60
C ILE A 665 40.26 20.75 17.65
N CYS A 666 39.07 20.15 17.68
CA CYS A 666 37.84 20.86 17.98
C CYS A 666 37.67 20.95 19.50
N THR A 667 37.83 22.13 20.08
CA THR A 667 37.44 22.37 21.48
C THR A 667 35.96 22.77 21.51
N LEU A 668 35.11 21.92 22.07
CA LEU A 668 33.70 22.22 22.36
C LEU A 668 33.56 22.71 23.79
N GLN A 669 32.84 23.82 24.00
CA GLN A 669 32.46 24.31 25.33
C GLN A 669 30.92 24.30 25.42
N PHE A 670 30.37 23.55 26.36
CA PHE A 670 28.92 23.34 26.49
C PHE A 670 28.48 23.35 27.95
N ASP A 671 27.21 23.67 28.19
CA ASP A 671 26.68 23.89 29.53
C ASP A 671 25.65 22.82 29.91
N ILE A 672 25.74 22.35 31.15
CA ILE A 672 24.83 21.35 31.72
C ILE A 672 23.94 22.07 32.74
N PRO A 673 22.63 22.29 32.47
CA PRO A 673 21.82 23.22 33.25
C PRO A 673 21.29 22.65 34.58
N ASN A 674 21.39 21.34 34.77
CA ASN A 674 21.04 20.68 36.03
C ASN A 674 21.88 19.39 36.19
N ASN A 675 22.12 18.97 37.44
CA ASN A 675 22.87 17.74 37.72
C ASN A 675 22.28 16.52 36.98
N ILE A 676 23.16 15.68 36.44
CA ILE A 676 22.84 14.44 35.74
C ILE A 676 23.45 13.29 36.55
N GLY A 677 22.61 12.47 37.17
CA GLY A 677 23.06 11.29 37.91
C GLY A 677 23.59 10.20 36.98
N PRO A 678 24.48 9.32 37.47
CA PRO A 678 24.98 8.20 36.69
C PRO A 678 23.88 7.18 36.36
N PRO A 679 24.07 6.36 35.32
CA PRO A 679 25.22 6.35 34.42
C PRO A 679 25.08 7.32 33.23
N VAL A 680 26.17 8.00 32.90
CA VAL A 680 26.28 8.97 31.81
C VAL A 680 27.09 8.38 30.66
N TYR A 681 26.54 8.46 29.44
CA TYR A 681 27.15 7.93 28.22
C TYR A 681 27.48 9.04 27.23
N LEU A 682 28.70 9.01 26.69
CA LEU A 682 29.09 9.76 25.51
C LEU A 682 29.06 8.83 24.29
N TYR A 683 28.07 9.04 23.43
CA TYR A 683 28.01 8.42 22.12
C TYR A 683 28.56 9.39 21.06
N TYR A 684 29.11 8.85 19.98
CA TYR A 684 29.14 9.56 18.69
C TYR A 684 27.99 9.10 17.81
N ARG A 685 27.48 10.01 16.97
CA ARG A 685 26.41 9.79 16.01
C ARG A 685 26.93 10.09 14.62
N LEU A 686 26.71 9.16 13.69
CA LEU A 686 26.96 9.36 12.27
C LEU A 686 25.63 9.37 11.51
N THR A 687 25.57 10.17 10.45
CA THR A 687 24.47 10.19 9.48
C THR A 687 24.99 9.86 8.08
N ASN A 688 24.10 9.33 7.22
CA ASN A 688 24.39 8.96 5.83
C ASN A 688 25.50 7.90 5.63
N PHE A 689 25.84 7.11 6.66
CA PHE A 689 26.93 6.11 6.59
C PHE A 689 26.37 4.68 6.63
N TYR A 690 26.49 3.94 5.53
CA TYR A 690 25.73 2.71 5.27
C TYR A 690 26.40 1.42 5.81
N GLN A 691 26.55 1.31 7.14
CA GLN A 691 27.05 0.06 7.77
C GLN A 691 26.20 -1.18 7.44
N ASN A 692 24.94 -1.00 7.04
CA ASN A 692 24.00 -2.06 6.67
C ASN A 692 24.16 -2.56 5.21
N HIS A 693 25.08 -2.00 4.42
CA HIS A 693 25.24 -2.39 3.02
C HIS A 693 25.75 -3.84 2.87
N ARG A 694 25.16 -4.63 1.95
CA ARG A 694 25.38 -6.08 1.82
C ARG A 694 26.85 -6.49 1.63
N ARG A 695 27.66 -5.71 0.91
CA ARG A 695 29.12 -5.96 0.76
C ARG A 695 29.89 -5.55 2.02
N TYR A 696 29.45 -4.51 2.72
CA TYR A 696 30.09 -3.98 3.93
C TYR A 696 29.97 -4.97 5.10
N VAL A 697 28.73 -5.38 5.44
CA VAL A 697 28.45 -6.33 6.55
C VAL A 697 29.16 -7.68 6.37
N LYS A 698 29.42 -8.10 5.12
CA LYS A 698 30.13 -9.34 4.80
C LYS A 698 31.66 -9.23 4.84
N SER A 699 32.22 -8.02 4.83
CA SER A 699 33.64 -7.79 4.64
C SER A 699 34.39 -7.78 5.97
N LEU A 700 34.51 -8.98 6.55
CA LEU A 700 35.27 -9.34 7.75
C LEU A 700 35.66 -10.82 7.67
N ASP A 701 36.70 -11.23 8.40
CA ASP A 701 37.02 -12.64 8.63
C ASP A 701 36.89 -12.96 10.13
N THR A 702 36.09 -13.96 10.48
CA THR A 702 35.80 -14.26 11.89
C THR A 702 36.95 -14.93 12.62
N ASP A 703 37.79 -15.69 11.91
CA ASP A 703 38.84 -16.49 12.54
C ASP A 703 40.11 -15.66 12.73
N GLN A 704 40.32 -14.66 11.85
CA GLN A 704 41.31 -13.60 12.04
C GLN A 704 41.02 -12.78 13.32
N LEU A 705 39.75 -12.47 13.58
CA LEU A 705 39.31 -11.68 14.75
C LEU A 705 39.39 -12.49 16.06
N LYS A 706 39.10 -13.81 16.01
CA LYS A 706 39.41 -14.75 17.10
C LYS A 706 40.91 -14.92 17.37
N GLY A 707 41.78 -14.29 16.57
CA GLY A 707 43.23 -14.31 16.75
C GLY A 707 43.95 -15.47 16.08
N HIS A 708 43.28 -16.31 15.29
CA HIS A 708 43.95 -17.40 14.56
C HIS A 708 44.85 -16.85 13.45
N PHE A 709 45.97 -17.54 13.21
CA PHE A 709 46.86 -17.26 12.08
C PHE A 709 46.26 -17.82 10.78
N ILE A 710 46.04 -16.94 9.79
CA ILE A 710 45.51 -17.30 8.46
C ILE A 710 46.53 -16.89 7.40
N SER A 711 46.79 -17.77 6.42
CA SER A 711 47.74 -17.51 5.33
C SER A 711 47.18 -16.53 4.29
N ASN A 712 48.08 -15.88 3.53
CA ASN A 712 47.71 -15.00 2.43
C ASN A 712 46.83 -15.69 1.36
N SER A 713 46.99 -17.01 1.14
CA SER A 713 46.19 -17.79 0.19
C SER A 713 44.78 -18.10 0.69
N THR A 714 44.59 -18.29 2.01
CA THR A 714 43.25 -18.45 2.59
C THR A 714 42.55 -17.09 2.71
N ILE A 715 43.26 -16.03 3.12
CA ILE A 715 42.65 -14.69 3.25
C ILE A 715 42.26 -14.10 1.89
N SER A 716 42.96 -14.43 0.79
CA SER A 716 42.63 -13.94 -0.56
C SER A 716 41.34 -14.55 -1.13
N GLY A 717 40.92 -15.72 -0.63
CA GLY A 717 39.60 -16.34 -0.87
C GLY A 717 38.52 -15.96 0.14
N SER A 718 38.85 -15.20 1.20
CA SER A 718 37.95 -14.90 2.31
C SER A 718 36.85 -13.88 1.97
N ALA A 719 35.92 -13.72 2.93
CA ALA A 719 34.82 -12.77 2.86
C ALA A 719 35.27 -11.29 2.94
N CYS A 720 36.52 -10.98 3.31
CA CYS A 720 37.13 -9.63 3.39
C CYS A 720 37.24 -8.86 2.04
N ASP A 721 36.40 -9.19 1.06
CA ASP A 721 36.30 -8.52 -0.23
C ASP A 721 35.96 -7.01 -0.09
N PRO A 722 36.70 -6.06 -0.71
CA PRO A 722 37.90 -6.23 -1.52
C PRO A 722 39.23 -6.13 -0.73
N LEU A 723 39.20 -5.66 0.52
CA LEU A 723 40.38 -5.38 1.33
C LEU A 723 40.94 -6.63 2.03
N ARG A 724 41.51 -7.53 1.23
CA ARG A 724 42.11 -8.81 1.69
C ARG A 724 43.62 -8.72 1.94
N THR A 725 44.38 -8.24 0.96
CA THR A 725 45.86 -8.20 0.97
C THR A 725 46.39 -6.89 0.40
N ASN A 726 47.58 -6.46 0.83
CA ASN A 726 48.33 -5.39 0.19
C ASN A 726 49.13 -5.98 -0.98
N GLY A 727 48.53 -5.99 -2.17
CA GLY A 727 49.08 -6.72 -3.32
C GLY A 727 49.17 -8.22 -3.03
N SER A 728 50.32 -8.82 -3.36
CA SER A 728 50.61 -10.25 -3.16
C SER A 728 51.21 -10.57 -1.80
N ASP A 729 51.82 -9.59 -1.13
CA ASP A 729 52.90 -9.85 -0.18
C ASP A 729 52.40 -10.06 1.26
N PHE A 730 51.41 -9.28 1.70
CA PHE A 730 50.91 -9.32 3.08
C PHE A 730 49.38 -9.27 3.18
N ALA A 731 48.83 -10.08 4.09
CA ALA A 731 47.44 -9.96 4.53
C ALA A 731 47.19 -8.65 5.27
N TYR A 732 46.02 -8.03 5.08
CA TYR A 732 45.61 -6.93 5.95
C TYR A 732 45.19 -7.49 7.32
N TYR A 733 45.66 -6.86 8.40
CA TYR A 733 45.21 -7.17 9.76
C TYR A 733 44.77 -5.90 10.48
N PRO A 734 43.52 -5.83 10.99
CA PRO A 734 42.37 -6.67 10.64
C PRO A 734 41.85 -6.40 9.21
N CYS A 735 41.42 -7.43 8.47
CA CYS A 735 40.97 -7.28 7.07
C CYS A 735 39.53 -6.77 6.91
N GLY A 736 39.20 -6.35 5.69
CA GLY A 736 37.84 -6.04 5.27
C GLY A 736 37.39 -4.59 5.45
N LEU A 737 36.26 -4.24 4.82
CA LEU A 737 35.73 -2.87 4.73
C LEU A 737 35.35 -2.30 6.10
N ILE A 738 34.83 -3.12 7.01
CA ILE A 738 34.36 -2.66 8.32
C ILE A 738 35.54 -2.15 9.14
N ALA A 739 36.60 -2.96 9.25
CA ALA A 739 37.81 -2.65 9.97
C ALA A 739 38.56 -1.43 9.37
N ASN A 740 38.72 -1.41 8.05
CA ASN A 740 39.39 -0.32 7.36
C ASN A 740 38.71 1.04 7.62
N SER A 741 37.38 1.09 7.56
CA SER A 741 36.61 2.33 7.71
C SER A 741 36.26 2.70 9.16
N ILE A 742 37.05 2.24 10.14
CA ILE A 742 36.86 2.60 11.56
C ILE A 742 36.80 4.10 11.76
N PHE A 743 35.82 4.52 12.56
CA PHE A 743 35.71 5.89 13.03
C PHE A 743 36.90 6.25 13.93
N ASN A 744 37.68 7.25 13.53
CA ASN A 744 39.00 7.56 14.09
C ASN A 744 39.10 8.92 14.80
N ASP A 745 38.02 9.70 14.94
CA ASP A 745 38.03 10.86 15.84
C ASP A 745 38.19 10.39 17.29
N THR A 746 38.99 11.10 18.08
CA THR A 746 39.33 10.69 19.45
C THR A 746 38.73 11.65 20.47
N PHE A 747 37.93 11.12 21.39
CA PHE A 747 37.22 11.88 22.41
C PHE A 747 37.96 11.86 23.75
N PHE A 748 38.06 13.02 24.39
CA PHE A 748 38.62 13.14 25.74
C PHE A 748 37.53 13.36 26.79
N SER A 749 37.86 13.06 28.06
CA SER A 749 36.97 13.31 29.20
C SER A 749 36.65 14.81 29.33
N PRO A 750 35.37 15.23 29.46
CA PRO A 750 35.02 16.63 29.65
C PRO A 750 35.66 17.22 30.91
N GLN A 751 36.17 18.45 30.83
CA GLN A 751 36.79 19.18 31.94
C GLN A 751 35.83 20.26 32.45
N PHE A 752 35.64 20.36 33.76
CA PHE A 752 34.78 21.39 34.35
C PHE A 752 35.46 22.77 34.31
N VAL A 753 34.77 23.78 33.78
CA VAL A 753 35.30 25.13 33.61
C VAL A 753 34.76 26.02 34.73
N ASN A 754 35.54 26.18 35.79
CA ASN A 754 35.24 27.12 36.86
C ASN A 754 35.27 28.57 36.31
N GLN A 755 34.14 29.27 36.34
CA GLN A 755 34.02 30.68 35.93
C GLN A 755 34.65 31.67 36.94
N GLY A 756 35.35 31.18 37.96
CA GLY A 756 35.73 31.93 39.18
C GLY A 756 37.22 31.84 39.57
N GLY A 757 38.14 32.01 38.61
CA GLY A 757 39.56 32.33 38.86
C GLY A 757 40.46 31.26 39.49
N LEU A 758 39.90 30.24 40.13
CA LEU A 758 40.62 29.13 40.75
C LEU A 758 41.04 28.10 39.68
N THR A 759 42.31 27.70 39.71
CA THR A 759 42.99 26.92 38.65
C THR A 759 42.54 25.47 38.50
N ASP A 760 41.75 24.95 39.45
CA ASP A 760 41.43 23.54 39.55
C ASP A 760 40.26 23.18 38.63
N SER A 761 40.57 23.01 37.33
CA SER A 761 39.65 22.41 36.37
C SER A 761 39.54 20.91 36.63
N SER A 762 38.55 20.50 37.41
CA SER A 762 38.32 19.08 37.73
C SER A 762 37.82 18.32 36.49
N PRO A 763 38.52 17.28 36.02
CA PRO A 763 38.04 16.46 34.92
C PRO A 763 36.86 15.57 35.36
N TYR A 764 35.81 15.54 34.55
CA TYR A 764 34.77 14.52 34.66
C TYR A 764 35.24 13.26 33.92
N THR A 765 35.97 12.41 34.64
CA THR A 765 36.64 11.22 34.09
C THR A 765 35.62 10.24 33.51
N MET A 766 35.69 9.97 32.22
CA MET A 766 34.89 8.94 31.55
C MET A 766 35.82 7.88 30.96
N THR A 767 35.47 6.60 31.13
CA THR A 767 36.28 5.46 30.71
C THR A 767 35.89 5.00 29.30
N ASN A 768 36.85 4.43 28.56
CA ASN A 768 36.65 3.71 27.31
C ASN A 768 36.57 2.18 27.51
N LYS A 769 36.27 1.74 28.74
CA LYS A 769 36.21 0.32 29.13
C LYS A 769 34.82 -0.07 29.58
N SER A 770 34.42 -1.32 29.34
CA SER A 770 33.03 -1.79 29.44
C SER A 770 32.03 -1.03 28.54
N ILE A 771 32.52 -0.58 27.38
CA ILE A 771 31.73 0.02 26.31
C ILE A 771 31.32 -1.03 25.26
N ALA A 772 32.14 -2.07 25.08
CA ALA A 772 31.79 -3.28 24.36
C ALA A 772 30.88 -4.17 25.20
N TRP A 773 30.20 -5.11 24.55
CA TRP A 773 29.35 -6.09 25.24
C TRP A 773 30.21 -7.31 25.54
N SER A 774 30.04 -7.96 26.70
CA SER A 774 30.88 -9.10 27.09
C SER A 774 30.81 -10.27 26.09
N SER A 775 29.65 -10.46 25.44
CA SER A 775 29.49 -11.37 24.30
C SER A 775 30.37 -10.98 23.11
N ASP A 776 30.40 -9.69 22.78
CA ASP A 776 31.12 -9.18 21.62
C ASP A 776 32.63 -9.25 21.88
N ALA A 777 33.07 -8.84 23.08
CA ALA A 777 34.48 -8.93 23.51
C ALA A 777 35.03 -10.36 23.46
N SER A 778 34.20 -11.37 23.81
CA SER A 778 34.59 -12.78 23.74
C SER A 778 34.87 -13.32 22.33
N LEU A 779 34.55 -12.55 21.28
CA LEU A 779 34.87 -12.89 19.89
C LEU A 779 36.27 -12.41 19.46
N TYR A 780 36.93 -11.54 20.26
CA TYR A 780 38.22 -10.95 19.91
C TYR A 780 39.31 -11.42 20.87
N SER A 781 40.23 -12.24 20.38
CA SER A 781 41.40 -12.71 21.15
C SER A 781 42.66 -11.94 20.75
N ARG A 782 43.70 -12.05 21.58
CA ARG A 782 45.07 -11.70 21.16
C ARG A 782 45.47 -12.55 19.95
N THR A 783 46.06 -11.92 18.92
CA THR A 783 46.41 -12.62 17.67
C THR A 783 47.69 -13.44 17.75
N ALA A 784 47.76 -14.50 16.95
CA ALA A 784 48.93 -15.32 16.69
C ALA A 784 49.82 -14.79 15.54
N TYR A 785 49.43 -13.73 14.83
CA TYR A 785 50.31 -13.07 13.85
C TYR A 785 51.51 -12.38 14.52
N LYS A 786 52.64 -12.37 13.83
CA LYS A 786 53.76 -11.46 14.12
C LYS A 786 53.61 -10.16 13.31
N TRP A 787 54.17 -9.07 13.83
CA TRP A 787 54.11 -7.74 13.20
C TRP A 787 54.66 -7.72 11.77
N ASN A 788 55.63 -8.60 11.45
CA ASN A 788 56.25 -8.71 10.12
C ASN A 788 55.51 -9.63 9.13
N GLN A 789 54.30 -10.13 9.47
CA GLN A 789 53.51 -11.03 8.62
C GLN A 789 52.25 -10.39 8.03
N VAL A 790 51.91 -9.17 8.47
CA VAL A 790 50.64 -8.51 8.15
C VAL A 790 50.81 -7.00 7.98
N ALA A 791 49.96 -6.39 7.16
CA ALA A 791 49.93 -4.94 6.92
C ALA A 791 48.71 -4.27 7.61
N PRO A 792 48.81 -3.01 8.05
CA PRO A 792 47.63 -2.23 8.44
C PRO A 792 46.73 -1.93 7.23
N PRO A 793 45.40 -1.80 7.41
CA PRO A 793 44.48 -1.42 6.33
C PRO A 793 44.82 -0.05 5.70
N PRO A 794 44.45 0.21 4.42
CA PRO A 794 44.82 1.45 3.72
C PRO A 794 44.46 2.75 4.45
N ASN A 795 43.26 2.84 5.04
CA ASN A 795 42.82 4.02 5.79
C ASN A 795 43.53 4.19 7.14
N TRP A 796 44.32 3.21 7.58
CA TRP A 796 45.08 3.27 8.84
C TRP A 796 46.52 3.77 8.60
N HIS A 797 46.90 4.08 7.35
CA HIS A 797 48.26 4.50 6.99
C HIS A 797 48.75 5.74 7.76
N GLU A 798 47.90 6.74 8.02
CA GLU A 798 48.27 7.90 8.85
C GLU A 798 48.64 7.54 10.30
N ARG A 799 48.08 6.46 10.85
CA ARG A 799 48.40 5.96 12.19
C ARG A 799 49.62 5.04 12.19
N PHE A 800 49.94 4.43 11.05
CA PHE A 800 50.96 3.39 10.84
C PHE A 800 51.69 3.59 9.50
N PRO A 801 52.41 4.72 9.31
CA PRO A 801 53.01 5.05 8.00
C PRO A 801 54.09 4.03 7.59
N ASN A 802 54.82 3.50 8.56
CA ASN A 802 55.87 2.50 8.38
C ASN A 802 55.36 1.05 8.52
N GLY A 803 54.03 0.82 8.48
CA GLY A 803 53.43 -0.48 8.79
C GLY A 803 53.37 -0.79 10.29
N TYR A 804 53.27 -2.07 10.63
CA TYR A 804 53.33 -2.54 12.03
C TYR A 804 54.78 -2.80 12.46
N THR A 805 55.10 -2.37 13.67
CA THR A 805 56.35 -2.66 14.37
C THR A 805 56.06 -3.29 15.73
N GLU A 806 57.09 -3.80 16.42
CA GLU A 806 56.95 -4.53 17.68
C GLU A 806 56.20 -3.75 18.78
N ASP A 807 56.53 -2.47 18.98
CA ASP A 807 55.87 -1.58 19.96
C ASP A 807 54.49 -1.07 19.53
N THR A 808 54.08 -1.28 18.27
CA THR A 808 52.90 -0.62 17.67
C THR A 808 51.79 -1.59 17.25
N PHE A 809 52.02 -2.89 17.45
CA PHE A 809 51.10 -3.96 17.08
C PHE A 809 49.86 -4.03 18.00
N ILE A 810 48.67 -3.80 17.45
CA ILE A 810 47.43 -3.62 18.23
C ILE A 810 46.87 -4.96 18.75
N ASN A 811 46.53 -5.03 20.04
CA ASN A 811 45.69 -6.11 20.57
C ASN A 811 44.19 -5.77 20.43
N LEU A 812 43.50 -6.43 19.50
CA LEU A 812 42.06 -6.23 19.26
C LEU A 812 41.18 -6.64 20.45
N SER A 813 41.67 -7.50 21.34
CA SER A 813 40.94 -7.94 22.54
C SER A 813 40.76 -6.81 23.58
N GLU A 814 41.72 -5.88 23.64
CA GLU A 814 41.70 -4.75 24.58
C GLU A 814 41.10 -3.47 23.98
N TYR A 815 40.96 -3.40 22.66
CA TYR A 815 40.53 -2.22 21.90
C TYR A 815 39.01 -2.19 21.71
N GLU A 816 38.28 -1.93 22.81
CA GLU A 816 36.80 -1.99 22.83
C GLU A 816 36.12 -1.06 21.81
N GLU A 817 36.72 0.09 21.49
CA GLU A 817 36.22 1.03 20.48
C GLU A 817 36.11 0.38 19.09
N PHE A 818 37.09 -0.46 18.73
CA PHE A 818 37.07 -1.26 17.51
C PHE A 818 35.96 -2.31 17.56
N GLN A 819 35.76 -2.98 18.69
CA GLN A 819 34.71 -3.99 18.87
C GLN A 819 33.31 -3.36 18.72
N VAL A 820 33.10 -2.18 19.31
CA VAL A 820 31.88 -1.36 19.17
C VAL A 820 31.68 -0.90 17.72
N TRP A 821 32.75 -0.57 16.98
CA TRP A 821 32.65 -0.25 15.56
C TRP A 821 32.24 -1.46 14.71
N MET A 822 32.94 -2.58 14.86
CA MET A 822 32.77 -3.82 14.08
C MET A 822 31.35 -4.39 14.13
N ARG A 823 30.63 -4.22 15.24
CA ARG A 823 29.20 -4.55 15.32
C ARG A 823 28.36 -3.55 14.51
N THR A 824 28.09 -3.88 13.25
CA THR A 824 27.42 -3.00 12.28
C THR A 824 26.02 -2.54 12.71
N ALA A 825 25.69 -1.28 12.38
CA ALA A 825 24.36 -0.71 12.59
C ALA A 825 23.40 -1.03 11.43
N GLY A 826 22.12 -1.30 11.76
CA GLY A 826 21.08 -1.63 10.76
C GLY A 826 20.51 -0.43 9.97
N LEU A 827 20.85 0.81 10.33
CA LEU A 827 20.36 2.05 9.73
C LEU A 827 21.51 3.01 9.41
N PRO A 828 21.42 3.86 8.37
CA PRO A 828 22.47 4.80 7.99
C PRO A 828 22.59 6.04 8.90
N LYS A 829 21.68 6.19 9.86
CA LYS A 829 21.78 7.12 10.99
C LYS A 829 21.84 6.28 12.26
N PHE A 830 22.98 6.28 12.94
CA PHE A 830 23.22 5.44 14.11
C PHE A 830 24.11 6.15 15.14
N SER A 831 24.14 5.59 16.35
CA SER A 831 24.99 6.06 17.44
C SER A 831 25.82 4.89 17.99
N LYS A 832 27.07 5.16 18.36
CA LYS A 832 28.05 4.21 18.90
C LYS A 832 28.60 4.76 20.21
N LEU A 833 28.82 3.91 21.20
CA LEU A 833 29.35 4.33 22.50
C LEU A 833 30.86 4.60 22.38
N ALA A 834 31.34 5.71 22.93
CA ALA A 834 32.77 6.02 23.02
C ALA A 834 33.26 6.02 24.46
N LEU A 835 32.63 6.81 25.34
CA LEU A 835 33.03 6.91 26.75
C LEU A 835 31.81 6.74 27.68
N ARG A 836 32.07 6.28 28.91
CA ARG A 836 31.07 5.95 29.93
C ARG A 836 31.55 6.39 31.32
N ASN A 837 30.63 6.81 32.18
CA ASN A 837 30.85 6.89 33.62
C ASN A 837 29.61 6.32 34.33
N ASP A 838 29.80 5.39 35.27
CA ASP A 838 28.72 4.74 36.03
C ASP A 838 28.64 5.17 37.51
N ASP A 839 29.58 5.98 37.99
CA ASP A 839 29.83 6.24 39.41
C ASP A 839 29.60 7.71 39.79
N ASP A 840 30.03 8.65 38.94
CA ASP A 840 29.97 10.10 39.22
C ASP A 840 28.69 10.77 38.73
N VAL A 841 28.26 11.79 39.48
CA VAL A 841 27.22 12.74 39.06
C VAL A 841 27.86 13.85 38.24
N MET A 842 27.48 14.00 36.97
CA MET A 842 27.83 15.17 36.17
C MET A 842 27.08 16.39 36.75
N ARG A 843 27.83 17.40 37.21
CA ARG A 843 27.27 18.55 37.93
C ARG A 843 26.74 19.60 36.96
N ALA A 844 25.89 20.49 37.44
CA ALA A 844 25.47 21.66 36.67
C ALA A 844 26.65 22.63 36.46
N GLY A 845 26.70 23.26 35.28
CA GLY A 845 27.73 24.21 34.88
C GLY A 845 28.43 23.84 33.57
N THR A 846 29.45 24.63 33.24
CA THR A 846 30.08 24.62 31.92
C THR A 846 31.24 23.63 31.85
N TYR A 847 31.26 22.82 30.79
CA TYR A 847 32.30 21.84 30.47
C TYR A 847 33.03 22.20 29.18
N SER A 848 34.33 21.92 29.12
CA SER A 848 35.16 21.98 27.92
C SER A 848 35.61 20.57 27.53
N MET A 849 35.53 20.22 26.26
CA MET A 849 35.90 18.91 25.73
C MET A 849 36.67 19.07 24.42
N ASP A 850 37.89 18.55 24.38
CA ASP A 850 38.67 18.46 23.14
C ASP A 850 38.30 17.17 22.38
N ILE A 851 38.21 17.29 21.05
CA ILE A 851 38.01 16.20 20.09
C ILE A 851 39.08 16.35 19.01
N TYR A 852 39.83 15.29 18.69
CA TYR A 852 40.72 15.31 17.52
C TYR A 852 39.93 14.85 16.28
N ASP A 853 39.91 15.67 15.23
CA ASP A 853 39.10 15.47 14.02
C ASP A 853 39.93 14.77 12.93
N TYR A 854 39.70 13.46 12.73
CA TYR A 854 40.39 12.62 11.75
C TYR A 854 39.44 11.90 10.77
N PHE A 855 38.11 11.96 10.98
CA PHE A 855 37.12 11.22 10.19
C PHE A 855 36.37 12.14 9.19
N PRO A 856 36.73 12.15 7.89
CA PRO A 856 36.16 13.06 6.90
C PRO A 856 34.77 12.63 6.40
N VAL A 857 33.71 13.09 7.07
CA VAL A 857 32.30 12.81 6.67
C VAL A 857 31.86 13.51 5.37
N ASN A 858 32.61 14.53 4.94
CA ASN A 858 32.33 15.31 3.72
C ASN A 858 32.39 14.45 2.45
N LEU A 859 33.21 13.39 2.44
CA LEU A 859 33.40 12.49 1.29
C LEU A 859 32.12 11.80 0.80
N TYR A 860 31.11 11.66 1.66
CA TYR A 860 29.85 11.00 1.36
C TYR A 860 28.61 11.83 1.75
N GLY A 861 28.80 13.13 2.07
CA GLY A 861 27.72 14.01 2.50
C GLY A 861 27.04 13.52 3.79
N GLY A 862 27.83 13.10 4.78
CA GLY A 862 27.35 12.77 6.12
C GLY A 862 27.55 13.90 7.12
N THR A 863 27.05 13.70 8.34
CA THR A 863 27.38 14.51 9.51
C THR A 863 27.84 13.65 10.67
N LYS A 864 28.67 14.23 11.55
CA LYS A 864 29.13 13.66 12.81
C LYS A 864 28.76 14.55 14.00
N SER A 865 28.26 13.94 15.06
CA SER A 865 27.80 14.64 16.26
C SER A 865 28.20 13.88 17.52
N ILE A 866 28.52 14.59 18.61
CA ILE A 866 28.51 13.97 19.93
C ILE A 866 27.07 13.91 20.44
N LEU A 867 26.78 12.91 21.26
CA LEU A 867 25.51 12.72 21.96
C LEU A 867 25.82 12.27 23.39
N ILE A 868 25.71 13.19 24.34
CA ILE A 868 25.75 12.87 25.78
C ILE A 868 24.32 12.51 26.19
N SER A 869 24.12 11.37 26.85
CA SER A 869 22.77 10.95 27.28
C SER A 869 22.80 10.02 28.49
N THR A 870 21.76 10.12 29.33
CA THR A 870 21.41 9.11 30.35
C THR A 870 20.67 7.93 29.72
N ARG A 871 20.69 6.74 30.35
CA ARG A 871 19.77 5.63 30.02
C ARG A 871 18.63 5.53 31.04
N THR A 872 17.48 5.05 30.59
CA THR A 872 16.43 4.44 31.44
C THR A 872 16.39 2.92 31.19
N VAL A 873 15.49 2.21 31.87
CA VAL A 873 15.21 0.78 31.62
C VAL A 873 14.80 0.52 30.15
N MET A 874 14.22 1.51 29.47
CA MET A 874 13.83 1.43 28.05
C MET A 874 14.93 1.90 27.07
N GLY A 875 16.13 2.20 27.58
CA GLY A 875 17.25 2.75 26.81
C GLY A 875 17.26 4.29 26.79
N GLY A 876 17.69 4.86 25.66
CA GLY A 876 17.70 6.30 25.43
C GLY A 876 16.33 6.87 25.03
N LYS A 877 16.28 8.18 24.76
CA LYS A 877 15.05 8.90 24.42
C LYS A 877 14.44 8.40 23.11
N ASN A 878 13.23 7.87 23.17
CA ASN A 878 12.45 7.45 22.01
C ASN A 878 10.95 7.48 22.33
N SER A 879 10.26 8.55 21.95
CA SER A 879 8.82 8.71 22.19
C SER A 879 7.94 7.81 21.32
N PHE A 880 8.43 7.29 20.19
CA PHE A 880 7.63 6.54 19.21
C PHE A 880 6.90 5.35 19.83
N LEU A 881 7.58 4.57 20.68
CA LEU A 881 6.99 3.38 21.30
C LEU A 881 5.83 3.77 22.24
N GLY A 882 6.02 4.80 23.07
CA GLY A 882 4.97 5.31 23.95
C GLY A 882 3.77 5.88 23.18
N ILE A 883 4.02 6.69 22.14
CA ILE A 883 2.97 7.20 21.24
C ILE A 883 2.18 6.05 20.63
N ALA A 884 2.86 5.02 20.10
CA ALA A 884 2.21 3.88 19.46
C ALA A 884 1.27 3.12 20.41
N TYR A 885 1.69 2.87 21.65
CA TYR A 885 0.84 2.22 22.66
C TYR A 885 -0.38 3.07 23.05
N VAL A 886 -0.21 4.39 23.25
CA VAL A 886 -1.32 5.31 23.53
C VAL A 886 -2.31 5.37 22.36
N VAL A 887 -1.83 5.45 21.11
CA VAL A 887 -2.67 5.50 19.90
C VAL A 887 -3.44 4.19 19.72
N ILE A 888 -2.79 3.02 19.87
CA ILE A 888 -3.46 1.72 19.76
C ILE A 888 -4.52 1.57 20.88
N GLY A 889 -4.16 1.91 22.12
CA GLY A 889 -5.10 1.88 23.25
C GLY A 889 -6.32 2.78 23.03
N GLY A 890 -6.10 4.01 22.56
CA GLY A 890 -7.17 4.96 22.22
C GLY A 890 -8.09 4.45 21.10
N ILE A 891 -7.51 3.89 20.02
CA ILE A 891 -8.30 3.28 18.92
C ILE A 891 -9.14 2.10 19.45
N CYS A 892 -8.57 1.25 20.31
CA CYS A 892 -9.32 0.14 20.93
C CYS A 892 -10.50 0.63 21.79
N ILE A 893 -10.33 1.70 22.57
CA ILE A 893 -11.41 2.30 23.36
C ILE A 893 -12.49 2.90 22.45
N VAL A 894 -12.12 3.69 21.44
CA VAL A 894 -13.07 4.30 20.50
C VAL A 894 -13.87 3.23 19.74
N LEU A 895 -13.22 2.18 19.24
CA LEU A 895 -13.91 1.05 18.60
C LEU A 895 -14.82 0.29 19.60
N GLY A 896 -14.38 0.11 20.85
CA GLY A 896 -15.21 -0.45 21.93
C GLY A 896 -16.48 0.37 22.18
N VAL A 897 -16.38 1.69 22.26
CA VAL A 897 -17.52 2.61 22.40
C VAL A 897 -18.44 2.54 21.19
N VAL A 898 -17.90 2.61 19.96
CA VAL A 898 -18.69 2.55 18.72
C VAL A 898 -19.43 1.22 18.59
N PHE A 899 -18.79 0.09 18.89
CA PHE A 899 -19.46 -1.22 18.85
C PHE A 899 -20.47 -1.40 20.00
N THR A 900 -20.23 -0.81 21.17
CA THR A 900 -21.20 -0.80 22.28
C THR A 900 -22.44 0.01 21.90
N ALA A 901 -22.27 1.24 21.38
CA ALA A 901 -23.36 2.07 20.89
C ALA A 901 -24.15 1.38 19.76
N ALA A 902 -23.46 0.77 18.79
CA ALA A 902 -24.11 0.00 17.73
C ALA A 902 -24.92 -1.20 18.26
N HIS A 903 -24.46 -1.86 19.33
CA HIS A 903 -25.17 -2.96 19.97
C HIS A 903 -26.42 -2.48 20.74
N LEU A 904 -26.34 -1.33 21.41
CA LEU A 904 -27.45 -0.71 22.14
C LEU A 904 -28.52 -0.13 21.22
N ILE A 905 -28.12 0.53 20.12
CA ILE A 905 -29.06 1.17 19.17
C ILE A 905 -29.77 0.12 18.29
N ARG A 906 -29.13 -1.01 17.97
CA ARG A 906 -29.74 -2.12 17.21
C ARG A 906 -29.40 -3.48 17.84
N PRO A 907 -30.02 -3.85 18.99
CA PRO A 907 -29.79 -5.13 19.63
C PRO A 907 -30.30 -6.27 18.76
N ARG A 908 -29.42 -7.22 18.42
CA ARG A 908 -29.73 -8.41 17.64
C ARG A 908 -29.56 -9.66 18.52
N LYS A 909 -30.56 -10.55 18.51
CA LYS A 909 -30.48 -11.84 19.20
C LYS A 909 -29.40 -12.72 18.56
N LEU A 910 -28.63 -13.43 19.38
CA LEU A 910 -27.62 -14.37 18.89
C LEU A 910 -28.33 -15.65 18.40
N GLY A 911 -27.93 -16.17 17.23
CA GLY A 911 -28.58 -17.34 16.63
C GLY A 911 -29.97 -17.10 16.03
N ASP A 912 -30.40 -15.83 15.90
CA ASP A 912 -31.74 -15.48 15.45
C ASP A 912 -32.09 -16.03 14.05
N HIS A 913 -33.06 -16.94 14.03
CA HIS A 913 -33.49 -17.69 12.85
C HIS A 913 -34.13 -16.80 11.78
N THR A 914 -34.66 -15.62 12.14
CA THR A 914 -35.19 -14.64 11.16
C THR A 914 -34.13 -14.09 10.22
N TYR A 915 -32.84 -14.27 10.52
CA TYR A 915 -31.73 -13.88 9.64
C TYR A 915 -31.15 -15.05 8.84
N LEU A 916 -31.78 -16.23 8.89
CA LEU A 916 -31.48 -17.34 7.98
C LEU A 916 -32.18 -17.05 6.65
N SER A 917 -31.48 -17.24 5.54
CA SER A 917 -31.88 -16.69 4.23
C SER A 917 -33.09 -17.38 3.58
N TRP A 918 -33.66 -18.39 4.24
CA TRP A 918 -34.83 -19.17 3.82
C TRP A 918 -36.03 -18.99 4.76
N ASN A 919 -35.92 -18.06 5.73
CA ASN A 919 -36.87 -17.94 6.84
C ASN A 919 -37.66 -16.61 6.82
N ASN A 920 -37.47 -15.81 5.75
CA ASN A 920 -38.19 -14.56 5.46
C ASN A 920 -39.04 -14.64 4.19
N ASP A 921 -39.10 -15.81 3.54
CA ASP A 921 -39.94 -16.04 2.38
C ASP A 921 -41.40 -16.22 2.86
N PRO A 922 -42.35 -15.37 2.45
CA PRO A 922 -43.71 -15.42 2.98
C PRO A 922 -44.48 -16.63 2.42
N ALA A 923 -45.16 -17.37 3.32
CA ALA A 923 -46.05 -18.45 2.91
C ALA A 923 -47.29 -17.90 2.17
N PRO A 924 -47.69 -18.50 1.03
CA PRO A 924 -48.75 -17.93 0.18
C PRO A 924 -50.13 -18.07 0.83
N THR A 925 -50.76 -16.93 1.13
CA THR A 925 -52.11 -16.88 1.74
C THR A 925 -53.17 -16.95 0.65
N ALA A 926 -53.55 -18.16 0.24
CA ALA A 926 -54.57 -18.37 -0.79
C ALA A 926 -55.98 -18.07 -0.24
N THR A 927 -56.54 -16.90 -0.56
CA THR A 927 -57.94 -16.55 -0.28
C THR A 927 -58.72 -16.54 -1.59
N THR A 928 -59.52 -17.60 -1.83
CA THR A 928 -60.30 -17.76 -3.06
C THR A 928 -61.62 -17.02 -2.99
N THR A 929 -61.80 -16.00 -3.84
CA THR A 929 -63.09 -15.31 -4.02
C THR A 929 -63.47 -15.25 -5.50
N GLY A 930 -64.61 -15.84 -5.84
CA GLY A 930 -65.31 -15.59 -7.10
C GLY A 930 -64.93 -16.49 -8.29
N LEU A 931 -65.62 -17.63 -8.42
CA LEU A 931 -66.24 -17.95 -9.70
C LEU A 931 -67.64 -18.54 -9.45
N GLU A 932 -68.59 -18.15 -10.27
CA GLU A 932 -70.03 -18.32 -10.03
C GLU A 932 -70.56 -19.62 -10.66
N THR A 933 -71.11 -20.52 -9.85
CA THR A 933 -71.75 -21.77 -10.32
C THR A 933 -73.27 -21.61 -10.38
N ARG A 934 -73.84 -21.76 -11.58
CA ARG A 934 -75.30 -21.73 -11.80
C ARG A 934 -76.06 -22.80 -10.99
N PRO A 935 -77.31 -22.52 -10.57
CA PRO A 935 -78.09 -23.44 -9.75
C PRO A 935 -78.57 -24.68 -10.53
N ARG A 936 -78.66 -25.80 -9.81
CA ARG A 936 -79.54 -26.94 -10.14
C ARG A 936 -80.50 -27.15 -8.99
N THR A 937 -81.79 -27.19 -9.30
CA THR A 937 -82.91 -27.32 -8.34
C THR A 937 -83.41 -28.75 -8.24
N SER A 938 -83.59 -29.27 -7.03
CA SER A 938 -84.53 -30.37 -6.73
C SER A 938 -84.64 -30.60 -5.22
N ALA A 939 -85.87 -30.73 -4.71
CA ALA A 939 -86.26 -30.90 -3.30
C ALA A 939 -85.91 -29.71 -2.39
#